data_AF-A0A060X2D8-F1
#
_entry.id   AF-A0A060X2D8-F1
#
_cell.length_a   1.000
_cell.length_b   1.000
_cell.length_c   1.000
_cell.angle_alpha   90.00
_cell.angle_beta   90.00
_cell.angle_gamma   90.00
#
_symmetry.space_group_name_H-M   'P 1'
#
loop_
_entity.id
_entity.type
_entity.pdbx_description
1 polymer ?
#
loop_
_entity_poly.entity_id
_entity_poly.type
_entity_poly.pdbx_seq_one_letter_code
_entity_poly.pdbx_strand_id
1 'polypeptide(L)'
;MHLLKRLTTLLKSREVEPDILESEAQSVLLDIKHPAVKKQALESLLANKNAPVSCLTNITRVLLASLKGQDPEAVDEGLFQLCSSQLKLLQLYTDIQQLHSTGEATTDTHTEPVSTTNTTGIEEELARVSPTLQRYAELTSGSRPSVSFALDSPDASLPVRSFLSQMECEGEEIRVVPGPNADWTQLGSFLFWGCLTGESPLQKVCNTLQKTGISPQQLLSLLLSVWLHREKEVLKKTEAVRHLHTLLTALSSMKGAVEESWDMQCVSPWWQQVRSACVQSHSSAAALLAAIVAHRAAKANITILAETKQWAVCVRQLEDVLSLQTLLCVPPPQGTPGSATPHCSVKALLEGGRGGIADSVAKWVFRQDLAPERLKDMLQRSGEAESTEQPSQPEQGKGEKSQEDAAFNRAAELLVSVCQRFPDSLSPDLLFAHCCWEYVVQWNKDPEEGRYLCWAVEHLKLVSSPHIQLGISSMMWNTFIVKCFSAAAFLIEKVGKAPKDRLCRRDVGMGDCAMTSFLGSCVQLLQILMEADSGVEEVTPPELCVEEVWGGAEGPASLAELALEQKGVHYPLVQHHYLLASLLHTAMTFSLRVKPLSLFDSKGKNAFFRELSSIQLMPSGDMDPGLVSLRQEFLLRVLTGWVTTQREAVEGPGSGSGDKTWPSLCLDLGLLLQVNPDILRRHLVCELYNQGLDPRAEQVMFEVEDKDVLGSQLLVLTGQRLSYSLLHTQTQTRPAMELLARLPPTLCTWLKAMDPSELGCPSVPLSQTSRLVSRLIEILPENHGQYSLALHLLEAVEDLQRED
;
A
#
# COMPACT_ATOMS: atom_id res chain seq x y z
N MET A 1 64.52 10.19 7.77
CA MET A 1 64.02 9.39 6.62
C MET A 1 64.37 7.91 6.70
N HIS A 2 65.64 7.49 6.84
CA HIS A 2 65.99 6.06 6.98
C HIS A 2 65.33 5.40 8.20
N LEU A 3 65.36 6.06 9.36
CA LEU A 3 64.69 5.63 10.60
C LEU A 3 63.16 5.48 10.45
N LEU A 4 62.50 6.42 9.75
CA LEU A 4 61.06 6.35 9.46
C LEU A 4 60.72 5.15 8.54
N LYS A 5 61.56 4.87 7.53
CA LYS A 5 61.43 3.67 6.69
C LYS A 5 61.59 2.39 7.50
N ARG A 6 62.58 2.33 8.40
CA ARG A 6 62.77 1.20 9.33
C ARG A 6 61.51 0.96 10.17
N LEU A 7 60.94 2.02 10.77
CA LEU A 7 59.68 1.92 11.51
C LEU A 7 58.53 1.42 10.63
N THR A 8 58.39 1.96 9.42
CA THR A 8 57.32 1.56 8.49
C THR A 8 57.43 0.09 8.08
N THR A 9 58.65 -0.43 7.92
CA THR A 9 58.89 -1.85 7.64
C THR A 9 58.52 -2.72 8.83
N LEU A 10 58.88 -2.32 10.05
CA LEU A 10 58.50 -3.00 11.30
C LEU A 10 56.98 -3.03 11.52
N LEU A 11 56.27 -1.94 11.19
CA LEU A 11 54.82 -1.86 11.33
C LEU A 11 54.07 -2.71 10.28
N LYS A 12 54.73 -3.08 9.16
CA LYS A 12 54.17 -3.93 8.09
C LYS A 12 54.36 -5.42 8.33
N SER A 13 55.33 -5.83 9.15
CA SER A 13 55.50 -7.24 9.54
C SER A 13 54.34 -7.69 10.42
N ARG A 14 53.68 -8.80 10.05
CA ARG A 14 52.51 -9.35 10.76
C ARG A 14 52.86 -10.10 12.05
N GLU A 15 54.12 -10.44 12.28
CA GLU A 15 54.58 -11.37 13.33
C GLU A 15 55.65 -10.75 14.24
N VAL A 16 55.45 -9.51 14.70
CA VAL A 16 56.37 -8.89 15.68
C VAL A 16 55.80 -9.05 17.08
N GLU A 17 56.57 -9.64 18.00
CA GLU A 17 56.18 -9.73 19.40
C GLU A 17 56.02 -8.32 20.01
N PRO A 18 55.02 -8.11 20.90
CA PRO A 18 54.73 -6.80 21.50
C PRO A 18 55.94 -6.10 22.12
N ASP A 19 56.79 -6.87 22.81
CA ASP A 19 57.96 -6.35 23.53
C ASP A 19 59.09 -5.92 22.58
N ILE A 20 59.24 -6.63 21.46
CA ILE A 20 60.18 -6.29 20.39
C ILE A 20 59.70 -5.05 19.65
N LEU A 21 58.40 -4.98 19.34
CA LEU A 21 57.79 -3.80 18.73
C LEU A 21 57.96 -2.57 19.63
N GLU A 22 57.72 -2.70 20.94
CA GLU A 22 57.86 -1.61 21.90
C GLU A 22 59.29 -1.08 21.96
N SER A 23 60.27 -1.96 22.19
CA SER A 23 61.68 -1.57 22.33
C SER A 23 62.28 -0.99 21.05
N GLU A 24 62.02 -1.61 19.89
CA GLU A 24 62.52 -1.09 18.62
C GLU A 24 61.84 0.23 18.23
N ALA A 25 60.52 0.35 18.39
CA ALA A 25 59.81 1.58 18.08
C ALA A 25 60.23 2.74 19.01
N GLN A 26 60.42 2.48 20.31
CA GLN A 26 60.96 3.48 21.24
C GLN A 26 62.36 3.95 20.81
N SER A 27 63.26 3.02 20.49
CA SER A 27 64.62 3.37 20.05
C SER A 27 64.60 4.25 18.80
N VAL A 28 63.79 3.87 17.80
CA VAL A 28 63.68 4.60 16.53
C VAL A 28 63.06 5.97 16.73
N LEU A 29 62.04 6.11 17.59
CA LEU A 29 61.39 7.39 17.89
C LEU A 29 62.30 8.34 18.64
N LEU A 30 63.09 7.86 19.60
CA LEU A 30 64.03 8.70 20.36
C LEU A 30 65.19 9.19 19.49
N ASP A 31 65.70 8.35 18.59
CA ASP A 31 66.83 8.65 17.68
C ASP A 31 66.51 9.68 16.58
N ILE A 32 65.22 9.90 16.25
CA ILE A 32 64.85 10.90 15.24
C ILE A 32 65.07 12.32 15.79
N LYS A 33 65.96 13.08 15.18
CA LYS A 33 66.28 14.45 15.65
C LYS A 33 65.23 15.51 15.25
N HIS A 34 64.57 15.35 14.11
CA HIS A 34 63.65 16.38 13.58
C HIS A 34 62.22 16.19 14.12
N PRO A 35 61.61 17.21 14.78
CA PRO A 35 60.28 17.08 15.40
C PRO A 35 59.16 16.66 14.44
N ALA A 36 59.09 17.26 13.24
CA ALA A 36 58.10 16.87 12.23
C ALA A 36 58.18 15.39 11.81
N VAL A 37 59.40 14.82 11.76
CA VAL A 37 59.60 13.40 11.42
C VAL A 37 59.28 12.50 12.62
N LYS A 38 59.52 12.96 13.86
CA LYS A 38 59.06 12.30 15.09
C LYS A 38 57.54 12.25 15.14
N LYS A 39 56.87 13.36 14.82
CA LYS A 39 55.41 13.47 14.74
C LYS A 39 54.84 12.46 13.73
N GLN A 40 55.35 12.47 12.50
CA GLN A 40 54.93 11.54 11.46
C GLN A 40 55.18 10.06 11.84
N ALA A 41 56.30 9.77 12.51
CA ALA A 41 56.60 8.43 13.01
C ALA A 41 55.59 7.97 14.08
N LEU A 42 55.26 8.84 15.04
CA LEU A 42 54.26 8.55 16.08
C LEU A 42 52.86 8.34 15.48
N GLU A 43 52.43 9.21 14.57
CA GLU A 43 51.14 9.07 13.87
C GLU A 43 51.06 7.74 13.10
N SER A 44 52.15 7.33 12.43
CA SER A 44 52.20 6.05 11.72
C SER A 44 52.09 4.83 12.65
N LEU A 45 52.60 4.96 13.88
CA LEU A 45 52.56 3.93 14.91
C LEU A 45 51.15 3.81 15.52
N LEU A 46 50.52 4.95 15.86
CA LEU A 46 49.15 5.01 16.38
C LEU A 46 48.10 4.55 15.36
N ALA A 47 48.38 4.69 14.06
CA ALA A 47 47.52 4.21 12.98
C ALA A 47 47.63 2.69 12.71
N ASN A 48 48.57 1.98 13.36
CA ASN A 48 48.78 0.55 13.11
C ASN A 48 47.64 -0.31 13.70
N LYS A 49 47.18 -1.29 12.91
CA LYS A 49 46.13 -2.25 13.31
C LYS A 49 46.59 -3.29 14.33
N ASN A 50 47.89 -3.58 14.37
CA ASN A 50 48.44 -4.71 15.12
C ASN A 50 49.16 -4.30 16.40
N ALA A 51 49.26 -3.00 16.68
CA ALA A 51 49.97 -2.50 17.85
C ALA A 51 49.08 -2.60 19.12
N PRO A 52 49.53 -3.27 20.20
CA PRO A 52 48.77 -3.35 21.43
C PRO A 52 48.77 -2.01 22.18
N VAL A 53 47.69 -1.75 22.93
CA VAL A 53 47.46 -0.48 23.64
C VAL A 53 48.57 -0.17 24.64
N SER A 54 49.03 -1.20 25.37
CA SER A 54 50.12 -1.09 26.34
C SER A 54 51.40 -0.56 25.68
N CYS A 55 51.77 -1.13 24.54
CA CYS A 55 52.92 -0.72 23.73
C CYS A 55 52.80 0.74 23.27
N LEU A 56 51.66 1.12 22.67
CA LEU A 56 51.39 2.51 22.24
C LEU A 56 51.46 3.49 23.41
N THR A 57 50.90 3.12 24.57
CA THR A 57 50.89 3.95 25.77
C THR A 57 52.30 4.15 26.33
N ASN A 58 53.10 3.08 26.41
CA ASN A 58 54.47 3.14 26.89
C ASN A 58 55.36 3.97 25.96
N ILE A 59 55.30 3.73 24.64
CA ILE A 59 56.04 4.51 23.64
C ILE A 59 55.71 6.00 23.75
N THR A 60 54.43 6.35 23.79
CA THR A 60 53.97 7.74 23.86
C THR A 60 54.39 8.39 25.19
N ARG A 61 54.33 7.65 26.30
CA ARG A 61 54.75 8.13 27.63
C ARG A 61 56.26 8.39 27.68
N VAL A 62 57.08 7.49 27.12
CA VAL A 62 58.55 7.65 27.06
C VAL A 62 58.92 8.83 26.18
N LEU A 63 58.26 9.01 25.03
CA LEU A 63 58.49 10.16 24.16
C LEU A 63 58.10 11.47 24.86
N LEU A 64 56.95 11.52 25.54
CA LEU A 64 56.54 12.69 26.32
C LEU A 64 57.52 13.02 27.46
N ALA A 65 58.00 12.01 28.18
CA ALA A 65 59.01 12.18 29.24
C ALA A 65 60.33 12.72 28.68
N SER A 66 60.76 12.22 27.51
CA SER A 66 61.95 12.74 26.82
C SER A 66 61.79 14.20 26.38
N LEU A 67 60.60 14.61 25.96
CA LEU A 67 60.33 16.00 25.58
C LEU A 67 60.30 16.93 26.81
N LYS A 68 59.73 16.47 27.94
CA LYS A 68 59.74 17.21 29.22
C LYS A 68 61.15 17.42 29.79
N GLY A 69 62.09 16.55 29.47
CA GLY A 69 63.50 16.66 29.89
C GLY A 69 64.36 17.57 29.02
N GLN A 70 63.80 18.15 27.94
CA GLN A 70 64.50 19.08 27.04
C GLN A 70 64.22 20.53 27.44
N ASP A 71 65.06 21.45 26.95
CA ASP A 71 64.88 22.90 27.16
C ASP A 71 63.54 23.35 26.56
N PRO A 72 62.64 24.04 27.31
CA PRO A 72 61.32 24.45 26.84
C PRO A 72 61.30 25.25 25.53
N GLU A 73 62.37 25.99 25.20
CA GLU A 73 62.48 26.72 23.93
C GLU A 73 62.80 25.81 22.72
N ALA A 74 63.29 24.58 22.97
CA ALA A 74 63.68 23.62 21.93
C ALA A 74 62.60 22.56 21.64
N VAL A 75 61.51 22.55 22.40
CA VAL A 75 60.43 21.56 22.27
C VAL A 75 59.42 22.05 21.23
N ASP A 76 59.14 21.21 20.22
CA ASP A 76 58.05 21.46 19.27
C ASP A 76 56.70 21.31 19.99
N GLU A 77 55.98 22.42 20.08
CA GLU A 77 54.71 22.50 20.81
C GLU A 77 53.63 21.58 20.21
N GLY A 78 53.64 21.41 18.88
CA GLY A 78 52.71 20.52 18.19
C GLY A 78 52.96 19.03 18.49
N LEU A 79 54.22 18.61 18.58
CA LEU A 79 54.60 17.25 18.97
C LEU A 79 54.31 16.99 20.45
N PHE A 80 54.57 17.96 21.32
CA PHE A 80 54.27 17.86 22.75
C PHE A 80 52.77 17.71 23.00
N GLN A 81 51.95 18.56 22.37
CA GLN A 81 50.50 18.48 22.44
C GLN A 81 49.97 17.16 21.90
N LEU A 82 50.51 16.66 20.77
CA LEU A 82 50.14 15.35 20.22
C LEU A 82 50.45 14.21 21.21
N CYS A 83 51.63 14.20 21.84
CA CYS A 83 51.96 13.14 22.80
C CYS A 83 51.06 13.20 24.04
N SER A 84 50.75 14.40 24.52
CA SER A 84 49.87 14.60 25.68
C SER A 84 48.43 14.17 25.39
N SER A 85 47.87 14.59 24.25
CA SER A 85 46.50 14.24 23.84
C SER A 85 46.35 12.74 23.59
N GLN A 86 47.26 12.15 22.83
CA GLN A 86 47.21 10.71 22.52
C GLN A 86 47.40 9.85 23.77
N LEU A 87 48.24 10.26 24.72
CA LEU A 87 48.39 9.55 25.99
C LEU A 87 47.10 9.62 26.84
N LYS A 88 46.40 10.77 26.85
CA LYS A 88 45.11 10.93 27.54
C LYS A 88 44.03 10.02 26.93
N LEU A 89 43.99 9.93 25.59
CA LEU A 89 43.06 9.03 24.88
C LEU A 89 43.36 7.56 25.09
N LEU A 90 44.64 7.16 25.03
CA LEU A 90 45.07 5.78 25.27
C LEU A 90 44.78 5.35 26.72
N GLN A 91 44.93 6.25 27.69
CA GLN A 91 44.56 5.99 29.08
C GLN A 91 43.05 5.80 29.21
N LEU A 92 42.23 6.67 28.62
CA LEU A 92 40.77 6.53 28.62
C LEU A 92 40.32 5.20 28.02
N TYR A 93 40.88 4.80 26.87
CA TYR A 93 40.58 3.52 26.25
C TYR A 93 40.89 2.35 27.21
N THR A 94 42.06 2.39 27.86
CA THR A 94 42.50 1.35 28.79
C THR A 94 41.60 1.30 30.03
N ASP A 95 41.24 2.45 30.60
CA ASP A 95 40.39 2.54 31.79
C ASP A 95 39.00 1.93 31.51
N ILE A 96 38.41 2.24 30.36
CA ILE A 96 37.10 1.69 29.97
C ILE A 96 37.20 0.18 29.69
N GLN A 97 38.23 -0.25 28.98
CA GLN A 97 38.46 -1.68 28.71
C GLN A 97 38.64 -2.47 30.01
N GLN A 98 39.33 -1.92 31.00
CA GLN A 98 39.47 -2.53 32.32
C GLN A 98 38.13 -2.62 33.04
N LEU A 99 37.34 -1.53 33.06
CA LEU A 99 36.02 -1.51 33.68
C LEU A 99 35.07 -2.54 33.08
N HIS A 100 35.18 -2.81 31.77
CA HIS A 100 34.39 -3.84 31.08
C HIS A 100 34.92 -5.26 31.30
N SER A 101 36.23 -5.41 31.59
CA SER A 101 36.86 -6.72 31.82
C SER A 101 36.73 -7.19 33.28
N THR A 102 36.60 -6.26 34.22
CA THR A 102 36.60 -6.58 35.67
C THR A 102 35.36 -7.29 36.16
N GLY A 103 34.27 -7.39 35.38
CA GLY A 103 33.18 -8.36 35.56
C GLY A 103 32.75 -8.66 37.00
N GLU A 104 32.77 -7.69 37.90
CA GLU A 104 32.11 -7.83 39.20
C GLU A 104 30.64 -7.63 38.92
N ALA A 105 29.93 -8.75 38.66
CA ALA A 105 28.50 -8.79 38.73
C ALA A 105 28.10 -8.13 40.05
N THR A 106 27.44 -6.97 39.97
CA THR A 106 27.00 -6.25 41.15
C THR A 106 25.94 -7.08 41.86
N THR A 107 26.36 -7.96 42.75
CA THR A 107 25.63 -8.30 43.97
C THR A 107 25.90 -7.20 45.00
N ASP A 108 25.66 -5.94 44.64
CA ASP A 108 25.72 -4.83 45.58
C ASP A 108 24.30 -4.55 46.08
N THR A 109 23.90 -5.32 47.09
CA THR A 109 22.75 -5.09 47.96
C THR A 109 22.85 -3.80 48.79
N HIS A 110 23.75 -2.87 48.47
CA HIS A 110 23.95 -1.61 49.18
C HIS A 110 24.15 -0.45 48.21
N THR A 111 23.19 -0.25 47.31
CA THR A 111 22.87 1.13 46.91
C THR A 111 21.74 1.57 47.83
N GLU A 112 21.89 2.68 48.56
CA GLU A 112 20.74 3.30 49.21
C GLU A 112 19.61 3.41 48.18
N PRO A 113 18.36 3.12 48.55
CA PRO A 113 17.27 3.05 47.59
C PRO A 113 17.10 4.43 46.98
N VAL A 114 17.57 4.60 45.74
CA VAL A 114 17.01 5.59 44.83
C VAL A 114 15.52 5.35 44.90
N SER A 115 14.80 6.37 45.36
CA SER A 115 13.44 6.29 45.86
C SER A 115 12.61 5.30 45.06
N THR A 116 12.14 4.23 45.71
CA THR A 116 11.29 3.17 45.12
C THR A 116 10.06 3.72 44.39
N THR A 117 9.70 4.98 44.65
CA THR A 117 8.67 5.77 43.97
C THR A 117 8.96 6.14 42.51
N ASN A 118 10.23 6.22 42.08
CA ASN A 118 10.57 6.62 40.70
C ASN A 118 10.54 5.44 39.72
N THR A 119 10.79 4.22 40.21
CA THR A 119 10.80 3.00 39.40
C THR A 119 9.41 2.42 39.14
N THR A 120 8.47 2.56 40.07
CA THR A 120 7.10 2.02 39.94
C THR A 120 6.37 2.61 38.73
N GLY A 121 6.54 3.91 38.48
CA GLY A 121 5.91 4.57 37.33
C GLY A 121 6.46 4.13 35.97
N ILE A 122 7.72 3.68 35.90
CA ILE A 122 8.28 3.12 34.65
C ILE A 122 7.61 1.77 34.35
N GLU A 123 7.41 0.94 35.37
CA GLU A 123 6.78 -0.39 35.23
C GLU A 123 5.33 -0.30 34.75
N GLU A 124 4.56 0.66 35.25
CA GLU A 124 3.18 0.92 34.81
C GLU A 124 3.11 1.27 33.32
N GLU A 125 3.97 2.18 32.85
CA GLU A 125 4.02 2.59 31.44
C GLU A 125 4.49 1.44 30.54
N LEU A 126 5.50 0.68 30.99
CA LEU A 126 5.98 -0.50 30.27
C LEU A 126 4.92 -1.59 30.19
N ALA A 127 4.14 -1.81 31.25
CA ALA A 127 3.05 -2.76 31.26
C ALA A 127 1.96 -2.39 30.24
N ARG A 128 1.68 -1.09 30.08
CA ARG A 128 0.72 -0.58 29.08
C ARG A 128 1.15 -0.90 27.64
N VAL A 129 2.43 -0.70 27.31
CA VAL A 129 2.94 -0.89 25.93
C VAL A 129 3.43 -2.31 25.63
N SER A 130 3.61 -3.14 26.66
CA SER A 130 4.12 -4.52 26.58
C SER A 130 3.42 -5.40 25.53
N PRO A 131 2.07 -5.43 25.43
CA PRO A 131 1.39 -6.28 24.44
C PRO A 131 1.77 -5.92 22.99
N THR A 132 1.90 -4.63 22.70
CA THR A 132 2.28 -4.15 21.35
C THR A 132 3.75 -4.44 21.07
N LEU A 133 4.64 -4.24 22.04
CA LEU A 133 6.06 -4.55 21.93
C LEU A 133 6.31 -6.06 21.70
N GLN A 134 5.57 -6.93 22.39
CA GLN A 134 5.65 -8.38 22.19
C GLN A 134 5.23 -8.78 20.78
N ARG A 135 4.07 -8.30 20.32
CA ARG A 135 3.59 -8.56 18.94
C ARG A 135 4.58 -8.04 17.88
N TYR A 136 5.11 -6.84 18.09
CA TYR A 136 6.14 -6.26 17.23
C TYR A 136 7.40 -7.13 17.18
N ALA A 137 7.88 -7.59 18.34
CA ALA A 137 9.05 -8.46 18.45
C ALA A 137 8.81 -9.81 17.74
N GLU A 138 7.63 -10.41 17.89
CA GLU A 138 7.25 -11.65 17.21
C GLU A 138 7.32 -11.49 15.68
N LEU A 139 6.69 -10.44 15.14
CA LEU A 139 6.65 -10.19 13.68
C LEU A 139 8.03 -9.85 13.09
N THR A 140 8.88 -9.15 13.85
CA THR A 140 10.22 -8.76 13.40
C THR A 140 11.28 -9.84 13.62
N SER A 141 11.05 -10.78 14.54
CA SER A 141 11.97 -11.90 14.82
C SER A 141 12.10 -12.89 13.67
N GLY A 142 11.06 -13.03 12.83
CA GLY A 142 11.04 -13.91 11.66
C GLY A 142 11.69 -13.33 10.39
N SER A 143 12.16 -12.08 10.41
CA SER A 143 12.79 -11.46 9.24
C SER A 143 14.18 -12.07 8.97
N ARG A 144 14.51 -12.29 7.68
CA ARG A 144 15.73 -13.00 7.25
C ARG A 144 16.97 -12.49 8.00
N PRO A 145 17.87 -13.38 8.44
CA PRO A 145 19.11 -12.96 9.07
C PRO A 145 19.89 -12.06 8.09
N SER A 146 20.19 -10.84 8.52
CA SER A 146 21.12 -9.98 7.80
C SER A 146 22.51 -10.59 7.90
N VAL A 147 23.19 -10.73 6.76
CA VAL A 147 24.59 -11.19 6.73
C VAL A 147 25.45 -10.00 7.15
N SER A 148 25.90 -9.97 8.41
CA SER A 148 26.94 -9.05 8.86
C SER A 148 28.29 -9.77 8.88
N PHE A 149 29.34 -9.08 8.45
CA PHE A 149 30.70 -9.60 8.62
C PHE A 149 31.11 -9.47 10.09
N ALA A 150 31.91 -10.41 10.61
CA ALA A 150 32.32 -10.42 12.01
C ALA A 150 33.06 -9.14 12.47
N LEU A 151 33.70 -8.42 11.54
CA LEU A 151 34.34 -7.11 11.78
C LEU A 151 33.35 -5.93 11.85
N ASP A 152 32.15 -6.10 11.30
CA ASP A 152 31.06 -5.13 11.31
C ASP A 152 30.06 -5.44 12.43
N SER A 153 30.34 -6.45 13.26
CA SER A 153 29.52 -6.76 14.43
C SER A 153 29.68 -5.66 15.49
N PRO A 154 28.58 -5.10 16.04
CA PRO A 154 28.63 -4.16 17.16
C PRO A 154 29.21 -4.76 18.45
N ASP A 155 29.35 -6.08 18.52
CA ASP A 155 30.01 -6.82 19.62
C ASP A 155 31.51 -7.03 19.42
N ALA A 156 32.07 -6.68 18.26
CA ALA A 156 33.52 -6.71 18.06
C ALA A 156 34.17 -5.61 18.91
N SER A 157 35.23 -5.95 19.66
CA SER A 157 35.95 -4.97 20.48
C SER A 157 36.52 -3.86 19.59
N LEU A 158 36.18 -2.60 19.91
CA LEU A 158 36.60 -1.43 19.14
C LEU A 158 38.13 -1.37 19.10
N PRO A 159 38.79 -1.48 17.92
CA PRO A 159 40.24 -1.39 17.84
C PRO A 159 40.73 0.01 18.24
N VAL A 160 41.87 0.09 18.92
CA VAL A 160 42.42 1.37 19.42
C VAL A 160 42.62 2.40 18.33
N ARG A 161 43.10 2.00 17.16
CA ARG A 161 43.23 2.90 16.01
C ARG A 161 41.89 3.58 15.64
N SER A 162 40.78 2.86 15.75
CA SER A 162 39.45 3.36 15.41
C SER A 162 38.98 4.32 16.49
N PHE A 163 39.19 3.97 17.76
CA PHE A 163 38.93 4.86 18.90
C PHE A 163 39.70 6.19 18.79
N LEU A 164 41.01 6.13 18.54
CA LEU A 164 41.86 7.33 18.40
C LEU A 164 41.48 8.18 17.18
N SER A 165 40.92 7.58 16.13
CA SER A 165 40.45 8.33 14.95
C SER A 165 39.12 9.06 15.15
N GLN A 166 38.37 8.73 16.21
CA GLN A 166 37.04 9.26 16.49
C GLN A 166 37.02 10.23 17.69
N MET A 167 38.18 10.48 18.30
CA MET A 167 38.33 11.28 19.50
C MET A 167 39.50 12.26 19.34
N GLU A 168 39.24 13.55 19.56
CA GLU A 168 40.25 14.61 19.54
C GLU A 168 40.33 15.29 20.92
N CYS A 169 41.52 15.69 21.36
CA CYS A 169 41.65 16.53 22.55
C CYS A 169 41.80 18.00 22.13
N GLU A 170 40.88 18.84 22.60
CA GLU A 170 40.99 20.29 22.52
C GLU A 170 41.32 20.83 23.92
N GLY A 171 42.61 21.08 24.18
CA GLY A 171 43.08 21.48 25.51
C GLY A 171 42.86 20.39 26.56
N GLU A 172 42.09 20.68 27.60
CA GLU A 172 41.74 19.72 28.67
C GLU A 172 40.47 18.91 28.38
N GLU A 173 39.74 19.21 27.31
CA GLU A 173 38.48 18.54 26.96
C GLU A 173 38.69 17.57 25.79
N ILE A 174 37.94 16.46 25.81
CA ILE A 174 37.93 15.50 24.71
C ILE A 174 36.64 15.70 23.91
N ARG A 175 36.77 15.84 22.59
CA ARG A 175 35.66 15.94 21.66
C ARG A 175 35.56 14.70 20.81
N VAL A 176 34.33 14.34 20.50
CA VAL A 176 34.00 13.23 19.61
C VAL A 176 33.95 13.76 18.18
N VAL A 177 34.76 13.20 17.27
CA VAL A 177 34.96 13.71 15.91
C VAL A 177 34.17 12.88 14.90
N PRO A 178 33.33 13.52 14.05
CA PRO A 178 32.49 12.81 13.10
C PRO A 178 33.34 11.95 12.16
N GLY A 179 33.17 10.63 12.28
CA GLY A 179 33.71 9.68 11.31
C GLY A 179 33.10 9.92 9.92
N PRO A 180 33.68 9.32 8.86
CA PRO A 180 33.30 9.58 7.46
C PRO A 180 31.81 9.32 7.13
N ASN A 181 31.08 8.59 7.98
CA ASN A 181 29.63 8.32 7.84
C ASN A 181 28.78 8.82 9.04
N ALA A 182 29.36 9.55 10.00
CA ALA A 182 28.70 9.89 11.28
C ALA A 182 28.12 8.68 12.04
N ASP A 183 28.66 7.48 11.80
CA ASP A 183 28.28 6.25 12.50
C ASP A 183 29.06 6.13 13.81
N TRP A 184 28.36 6.40 14.90
CA TRP A 184 28.87 6.39 16.26
C TRP A 184 28.65 5.06 16.98
N THR A 185 28.04 4.08 16.31
CA THR A 185 27.49 2.89 16.95
C THR A 185 28.57 2.04 17.60
N GLN A 186 29.75 1.88 16.96
CA GLN A 186 30.86 1.12 17.53
C GLN A 186 31.51 1.82 18.72
N LEU A 187 31.72 3.15 18.65
CA LEU A 187 32.25 3.93 19.76
C LEU A 187 31.30 3.92 20.94
N GLY A 188 30.03 4.23 20.70
CA GLY A 188 29.01 4.18 21.74
C GLY A 188 28.88 2.77 22.33
N SER A 189 28.96 1.71 21.51
CA SER A 189 28.86 0.32 22.00
C SER A 189 30.01 0.03 22.95
N PHE A 190 31.24 0.41 22.57
CA PHE A 190 32.41 0.32 23.44
C PHE A 190 32.29 1.10 24.75
N LEU A 191 31.58 2.23 24.76
CA LEU A 191 31.44 3.06 25.97
C LEU A 191 30.28 2.64 26.88
N PHE A 192 29.15 2.24 26.31
CA PHE A 192 27.88 2.12 27.04
C PHE A 192 27.21 0.76 26.95
N TRP A 193 27.54 -0.11 25.99
CA TRP A 193 26.79 -1.36 25.80
C TRP A 193 26.90 -2.28 27.02
N GLY A 194 28.11 -2.43 27.59
CA GLY A 194 28.30 -3.18 28.84
C GLY A 194 27.49 -2.61 30.01
N CYS A 195 27.26 -1.29 30.04
CA CYS A 195 26.42 -0.67 31.08
C CYS A 195 24.95 -0.98 30.87
N LEU A 196 24.49 -0.99 29.60
CA LEU A 196 23.11 -1.32 29.24
C LEU A 196 22.78 -2.80 29.48
N THR A 197 23.74 -3.70 29.27
CA THR A 197 23.56 -5.14 29.52
C THR A 197 23.74 -5.54 30.99
N GLY A 198 24.25 -4.64 31.84
CA GLY A 198 24.55 -4.91 33.25
C GLY A 198 25.89 -5.63 33.47
N GLU A 199 26.74 -5.71 32.43
CA GLU A 199 28.05 -6.37 32.48
C GLU A 199 29.17 -5.46 33.03
N SER A 200 28.94 -4.14 33.05
CA SER A 200 29.91 -3.15 33.53
C SER A 200 29.32 -2.16 34.54
N PRO A 201 30.13 -1.64 35.50
CA PRO A 201 29.66 -0.74 36.55
C PRO A 201 29.34 0.67 36.02
N LEU A 202 28.07 0.93 35.76
CA LEU A 202 27.51 2.17 35.21
C LEU A 202 28.08 3.44 35.85
N GLN A 203 28.01 3.54 37.19
CA GLN A 203 28.45 4.74 37.91
C GLN A 203 29.95 5.03 37.72
N LYS A 204 30.78 3.97 37.72
CA LYS A 204 32.23 4.11 37.55
C LYS A 204 32.57 4.57 36.12
N VAL A 205 31.88 4.02 35.11
CA VAL A 205 32.05 4.42 33.71
C VAL A 205 31.65 5.89 33.51
N CYS A 206 30.48 6.30 33.99
CA CYS A 206 30.04 7.71 33.92
C CYS A 206 31.04 8.66 34.60
N ASN A 207 31.54 8.32 35.78
CA ASN A 207 32.52 9.14 36.50
C ASN A 207 33.85 9.26 35.75
N THR A 208 34.32 8.18 35.10
CA THR A 208 35.51 8.20 34.25
C THR A 208 35.32 9.11 33.05
N LEU A 209 34.18 9.02 32.36
CA LEU A 209 33.85 9.89 31.23
C LEU A 209 33.74 11.36 31.63
N GLN A 210 33.10 11.66 32.77
CA GLN A 210 32.99 13.04 33.26
C GLN A 210 34.35 13.68 33.54
N LYS A 211 35.32 12.92 34.07
CA LYS A 211 36.69 13.43 34.33
C LYS A 211 37.46 13.80 33.07
N THR A 212 37.05 13.26 31.92
CA THR A 212 37.73 13.52 30.63
C THR A 212 37.27 14.81 29.96
N GLY A 213 36.22 15.45 30.48
CA GLY A 213 35.70 16.70 29.93
C GLY A 213 34.92 16.52 28.61
N ILE A 214 34.50 15.30 28.26
CA ILE A 214 33.60 15.11 27.11
C ILE A 214 32.25 15.78 27.42
N SER A 215 31.75 16.56 26.46
CA SER A 215 30.46 17.22 26.63
C SER A 215 29.34 16.19 26.87
N PRO A 216 28.45 16.42 27.86
CA PRO A 216 27.34 15.51 28.12
C PRO A 216 26.44 15.29 26.89
N GLN A 217 26.31 16.29 26.00
CA GLN A 217 25.53 16.21 24.76
C GLN A 217 26.12 15.21 23.76
N GLN A 218 27.46 15.14 23.64
CA GLN A 218 28.13 14.13 22.82
C GLN A 218 27.95 12.72 23.42
N LEU A 219 28.10 12.58 24.74
CA LEU A 219 27.88 11.30 25.42
C LEU A 219 26.43 10.81 25.26
N LEU A 220 25.45 11.72 25.36
CA LEU A 220 24.05 11.44 25.13
C LEU A 220 23.80 10.97 23.68
N SER A 221 24.41 11.62 22.69
CA SER A 221 24.30 11.22 21.29
C SER A 221 24.87 9.81 21.03
N LEU A 222 26.00 9.49 21.65
CA LEU A 222 26.62 8.16 21.61
C LEU A 222 25.72 7.10 22.24
N LEU A 223 25.21 7.37 23.44
CA LEU A 223 24.30 6.45 24.14
C LEU A 223 23.03 6.16 23.32
N LEU A 224 22.36 7.21 22.83
CA LEU A 224 21.13 7.07 22.04
C LEU A 224 21.40 6.38 20.71
N SER A 225 22.54 6.64 20.05
CA SER A 225 22.89 5.96 18.80
C SER A 225 22.93 4.44 18.99
N VAL A 226 23.59 3.95 20.04
CA VAL A 226 23.70 2.51 20.31
C VAL A 226 22.34 1.91 20.65
N TRP A 227 21.60 2.59 21.53
CA TRP A 227 20.28 2.13 21.96
C TRP A 227 19.32 1.95 20.78
N LEU A 228 19.26 2.94 19.89
CA LEU A 228 18.36 2.94 18.75
C LEU A 228 18.80 1.94 17.66
N HIS A 229 20.10 1.70 17.47
CA HIS A 229 20.60 0.73 16.47
C HIS A 229 20.47 -0.73 16.91
N ARG A 230 20.45 -1.04 18.22
CA ARG A 230 20.39 -2.42 18.76
C ARG A 230 19.00 -2.85 19.23
N GLU A 231 17.94 -2.41 18.55
CA GLU A 231 16.54 -2.66 18.94
C GLU A 231 16.21 -4.14 19.24
N LYS A 232 16.65 -5.06 18.38
CA LYS A 232 16.39 -6.50 18.56
C LYS A 232 16.96 -7.07 19.86
N GLU A 233 18.02 -6.46 20.38
CA GLU A 233 18.69 -6.91 21.60
C GLU A 233 18.11 -6.24 22.83
N VAL A 234 17.76 -4.95 22.71
CA VAL A 234 16.99 -4.20 23.71
C VAL A 234 15.68 -4.90 24.02
N LEU A 235 14.95 -5.36 23.00
CA LEU A 235 13.68 -6.07 23.17
C LEU A 235 13.81 -7.43 23.89
N LYS A 236 15.01 -8.04 23.90
CA LYS A 236 15.25 -9.32 24.59
C LYS A 236 15.63 -9.12 26.07
N LYS A 237 16.19 -7.98 26.44
CA LYS A 237 16.73 -7.70 27.78
C LYS A 237 15.92 -6.59 28.46
N THR A 238 14.86 -6.96 29.18
CA THR A 238 13.99 -6.00 29.89
C THR A 238 14.74 -5.13 30.90
N GLU A 239 15.78 -5.68 31.56
CA GLU A 239 16.63 -4.94 32.51
C GLU A 239 17.42 -3.79 31.84
N ALA A 240 17.67 -3.87 30.53
CA ALA A 240 18.38 -2.81 29.81
C ALA A 240 17.63 -1.47 29.84
N VAL A 241 16.31 -1.50 29.95
CA VAL A 241 15.46 -0.30 30.09
C VAL A 241 15.73 0.40 31.42
N ARG A 242 15.95 -0.36 32.51
CA ARG A 242 16.32 0.20 33.82
C ARG A 242 17.74 0.78 33.80
N HIS A 243 18.68 0.08 33.18
CA HIS A 243 20.05 0.59 33.03
C HIS A 243 20.09 1.88 32.19
N LEU A 244 19.28 1.97 31.13
CA LEU A 244 19.12 3.20 30.35
C LEU A 244 18.61 4.36 31.21
N HIS A 245 17.61 4.11 32.07
CA HIS A 245 17.10 5.14 32.99
C HIS A 245 18.20 5.69 33.89
N THR A 246 18.99 4.80 34.48
CA THR A 246 20.10 5.18 35.35
C THR A 246 21.20 5.93 34.58
N LEU A 247 21.53 5.51 33.36
CA LEU A 247 22.49 6.21 32.49
C LEU A 247 22.00 7.61 32.12
N LEU A 248 20.76 7.76 31.67
CA LEU A 248 20.19 9.06 31.30
C LEU A 248 20.13 10.00 32.51
N THR A 249 19.78 9.48 33.69
CA THR A 249 19.78 10.26 34.94
C THR A 249 21.19 10.72 35.29
N ALA A 250 22.18 9.82 35.24
CA ALA A 250 23.58 10.13 35.52
C ALA A 250 24.20 11.11 34.53
N LEU A 251 23.87 11.01 33.24
CA LEU A 251 24.32 11.97 32.23
C LEU A 251 23.66 13.33 32.41
N SER A 252 22.37 13.37 32.76
CA SER A 252 21.64 14.63 32.98
C SER A 252 22.13 15.42 34.20
N SER A 253 22.75 14.75 35.18
CA SER A 253 23.34 15.39 36.36
C SER A 253 24.79 15.83 36.16
N MET A 254 25.40 15.55 35.01
CA MET A 254 26.73 16.04 34.69
C MET A 254 26.71 17.55 34.48
N LYS A 255 27.79 18.21 34.91
CA LYS A 255 27.98 19.65 34.72
C LYS A 255 27.91 20.00 33.23
N GLY A 256 27.02 20.92 32.86
CA GLY A 256 26.81 21.35 31.48
C GLY A 256 25.79 20.52 30.67
N ALA A 257 25.13 19.52 31.27
CA ALA A 257 24.09 18.75 30.60
C ALA A 257 22.77 19.53 30.48
N VAL A 258 22.16 19.86 31.63
CA VAL A 258 21.01 20.77 31.71
C VAL A 258 21.55 22.14 32.09
N GLU A 259 21.51 23.10 31.17
CA GLU A 259 21.95 24.48 31.47
C GLU A 259 21.14 25.03 32.64
N GLU A 260 21.79 25.67 33.63
CA GLU A 260 21.06 26.30 34.76
C GLU A 260 20.35 27.60 34.34
N SER A 261 20.78 28.21 33.23
CA SER A 261 20.33 29.51 32.72
C SER A 261 19.24 29.44 31.64
N TRP A 262 18.68 28.26 31.37
CA TRP A 262 17.63 28.12 30.36
C TRP A 262 16.32 28.77 30.83
N ASP A 263 15.55 29.29 29.87
CA ASP A 263 14.24 29.87 30.15
C ASP A 263 13.25 28.75 30.54
N MET A 264 12.76 28.81 31.78
CA MET A 264 11.81 27.86 32.36
C MET A 264 10.43 27.90 31.69
N GLN A 265 10.17 28.87 30.80
CA GLN A 265 8.98 28.89 29.94
C GLN A 265 9.18 28.16 28.62
N CYS A 266 10.43 27.87 28.25
CA CYS A 266 10.79 27.17 27.02
C CYS A 266 10.91 25.65 27.26
N VAL A 267 11.30 24.94 26.21
CA VAL A 267 11.58 23.50 26.22
C VAL A 267 13.08 23.30 26.45
N SER A 268 13.47 22.37 27.31
CA SER A 268 14.86 22.08 27.68
C SER A 268 15.65 21.58 26.47
N PRO A 269 16.78 22.21 26.09
CA PRO A 269 17.61 21.76 24.98
C PRO A 269 18.12 20.32 25.14
N TRP A 270 18.46 19.92 26.38
CA TRP A 270 18.90 18.56 26.71
C TRP A 270 17.84 17.51 26.36
N TRP A 271 16.63 17.69 26.87
CA TRP A 271 15.52 16.76 26.61
C TRP A 271 15.02 16.86 25.17
N GLN A 272 15.14 18.01 24.53
CA GLN A 272 14.87 18.17 23.11
C GLN A 272 15.82 17.36 22.23
N GLN A 273 17.09 17.23 22.61
CA GLN A 273 18.04 16.35 21.92
C GLN A 273 17.58 14.89 21.97
N VAL A 274 17.11 14.42 23.14
CA VAL A 274 16.56 13.06 23.30
C VAL A 274 15.32 12.86 22.43
N ARG A 275 14.34 13.76 22.51
CA ARG A 275 13.12 13.70 21.70
C ARG A 275 13.44 13.66 20.20
N SER A 276 14.36 14.52 19.75
CA SER A 276 14.74 14.60 18.34
C SER A 276 15.35 13.29 17.84
N ALA A 277 16.20 12.66 18.64
CA ALA A 277 16.76 11.34 18.30
C ALA A 277 15.70 10.25 18.23
N CYS A 278 14.76 10.20 19.19
CA CYS A 278 13.67 9.21 19.18
C CYS A 278 12.71 9.42 17.99
N VAL A 279 12.30 10.66 17.72
CA VAL A 279 11.37 11.02 16.64
C VAL A 279 11.94 10.74 15.24
N GLN A 280 13.26 10.82 15.08
CA GLN A 280 13.97 10.53 13.83
C GLN A 280 14.27 9.04 13.61
N SER A 281 14.20 8.23 14.66
CA SER A 281 14.57 6.81 14.60
C SER A 281 13.54 5.97 13.82
N HIS A 282 14.04 5.02 13.05
CA HIS A 282 13.23 3.99 12.38
C HIS A 282 13.00 2.74 13.26
N SER A 283 13.73 2.66 14.38
CA SER A 283 13.58 1.62 15.40
C SER A 283 12.48 2.02 16.39
N SER A 284 11.23 1.78 16.02
CA SER A 284 10.03 2.28 16.71
C SER A 284 9.97 1.84 18.18
N ALA A 285 10.33 0.59 18.47
CA ALA A 285 10.27 0.05 19.83
C ALA A 285 11.39 0.61 20.70
N ALA A 286 12.62 0.66 20.18
CA ALA A 286 13.75 1.25 20.91
C ALA A 286 13.50 2.75 21.20
N ALA A 287 12.97 3.49 20.21
CA ALA A 287 12.64 4.91 20.36
C ALA A 287 11.56 5.15 21.43
N LEU A 288 10.49 4.35 21.43
CA LEU A 288 9.44 4.42 22.44
C LEU A 288 9.98 4.14 23.85
N LEU A 289 10.77 3.08 24.02
CA LEU A 289 11.37 2.74 25.31
C LEU A 289 12.30 3.85 25.82
N ALA A 290 13.13 4.42 24.93
CA ALA A 290 13.97 5.56 25.28
C ALA A 290 13.15 6.79 25.70
N ALA A 291 12.06 7.08 25.00
CA ALA A 291 11.20 8.22 25.31
C ALA A 291 10.43 8.04 26.63
N ILE A 292 9.92 6.85 26.94
CA ILE A 292 9.26 6.55 28.23
C ILE A 292 10.23 6.78 29.39
N VAL A 293 11.45 6.23 29.26
CA VAL A 293 12.48 6.35 30.27
C VAL A 293 12.95 7.81 30.42
N ALA A 294 13.18 8.52 29.32
CA ALA A 294 13.59 9.92 29.33
C ALA A 294 12.49 10.84 29.89
N HIS A 295 11.22 10.60 29.57
CA HIS A 295 10.09 11.33 30.16
C HIS A 295 10.06 11.14 31.68
N ARG A 296 10.28 9.92 32.18
CA ARG A 296 10.32 9.63 33.62
C ARG A 296 11.51 10.32 34.30
N ALA A 297 12.69 10.27 33.70
CA ALA A 297 13.87 11.00 34.18
C ALA A 297 13.66 12.53 34.16
N ALA A 298 13.04 13.07 33.11
CA ALA A 298 12.72 14.48 32.99
C ALA A 298 11.72 14.92 34.06
N LYS A 299 10.66 14.15 34.31
CA LYS A 299 9.63 14.47 35.31
C LYS A 299 10.18 14.51 36.74
N ALA A 300 11.22 13.72 37.04
CA ALA A 300 11.90 13.76 38.33
C ALA A 300 12.72 15.06 38.53
N ASN A 301 13.21 15.66 37.44
CA ASN A 301 14.14 16.79 37.47
C ASN A 301 13.50 18.14 37.06
N ILE A 302 12.38 18.12 36.33
CA ILE A 302 11.75 19.29 35.73
C ILE A 302 10.23 19.19 35.90
N THR A 303 9.64 20.12 36.66
CA THR A 303 8.18 20.21 36.92
C THR A 303 7.45 21.22 36.04
N ILE A 304 8.05 21.59 34.90
CA ILE A 304 7.49 22.60 33.99
C ILE A 304 6.37 21.99 33.13
N LEU A 305 5.23 22.70 33.08
CA LEU A 305 4.04 22.26 32.35
C LEU A 305 4.29 22.10 30.84
N ALA A 306 5.06 23.02 30.23
CA ALA A 306 5.41 22.96 28.81
C ALA A 306 6.18 21.69 28.46
N GLU A 307 7.18 21.33 29.27
CA GLU A 307 7.95 20.09 29.12
C GLU A 307 7.10 18.84 29.29
N THR A 308 6.24 18.82 30.31
CA THR A 308 5.33 17.69 30.56
C THR A 308 4.41 17.43 29.35
N LYS A 309 3.86 18.50 28.75
CA LYS A 309 3.02 18.38 27.55
C LYS A 309 3.81 17.86 26.35
N GLN A 310 5.00 18.38 26.10
CA GLN A 310 5.80 17.99 24.95
C GLN A 310 6.27 16.52 25.03
N TRP A 311 6.57 16.03 26.23
CA TRP A 311 6.85 14.60 26.43
C TRP A 311 5.61 13.71 26.26
N ALA A 312 4.45 14.15 26.74
CA ALA A 312 3.20 13.41 26.53
C ALA A 312 2.88 13.24 25.04
N VAL A 313 3.04 14.31 24.24
CA VAL A 313 2.87 14.27 22.78
C VAL A 313 3.89 13.33 22.14
N CYS A 314 5.18 13.47 22.46
CA CYS A 314 6.25 12.63 21.90
C CYS A 314 6.04 11.14 22.19
N VAL A 315 5.72 10.77 23.44
CA VAL A 315 5.46 9.38 23.83
C VAL A 315 4.22 8.87 23.10
N ARG A 316 3.14 9.66 23.01
CA ARG A 316 1.93 9.26 22.30
C ARG A 316 2.19 9.00 20.81
N GLN A 317 2.89 9.91 20.13
CA GLN A 317 3.28 9.75 18.73
C GLN A 317 4.14 8.49 18.51
N LEU A 318 5.10 8.21 19.40
CA LEU A 318 5.94 7.01 19.31
C LEU A 318 5.16 5.72 19.56
N GLU A 319 4.18 5.74 20.47
CA GLU A 319 3.26 4.62 20.64
C GLU A 319 2.45 4.37 19.37
N ASP A 320 1.88 5.43 18.78
CA ASP A 320 1.09 5.33 17.55
C ASP A 320 1.92 4.80 16.38
N VAL A 321 3.15 5.30 16.23
CA VAL A 321 4.13 4.80 15.26
C VAL A 321 4.46 3.33 15.49
N LEU A 322 4.65 2.89 16.74
CA LEU A 322 4.89 1.47 17.03
C LEU A 322 3.71 0.60 16.61
N SER A 323 2.46 1.03 16.87
CA SER A 323 1.27 0.30 16.43
C SER A 323 1.18 0.22 14.90
N LEU A 324 1.39 1.34 14.20
CA LEU A 324 1.41 1.38 12.75
C LEU A 324 2.52 0.48 12.19
N GLN A 325 3.75 0.59 12.71
CA GLN A 325 4.88 -0.23 12.29
C GLN A 325 4.60 -1.72 12.52
N THR A 326 3.91 -2.08 13.61
CA THR A 326 3.51 -3.47 13.89
C THR A 326 2.59 -4.02 12.80
N LEU A 327 1.60 -3.23 12.34
CA LEU A 327 0.76 -3.57 11.20
C LEU A 327 1.61 -3.72 9.92
N LEU A 328 2.49 -2.76 9.64
CA LEU A 328 3.31 -2.73 8.43
C LEU A 328 4.30 -3.92 8.32
N CYS A 329 4.66 -4.52 9.45
CA CYS A 329 5.50 -5.72 9.57
C CYS A 329 4.77 -7.04 9.30
N VAL A 330 3.44 -7.05 9.18
CA VAL A 330 2.68 -8.27 8.83
C VAL A 330 3.15 -8.75 7.45
N PRO A 331 3.63 -10.00 7.31
CA PRO A 331 4.14 -10.52 6.05
C PRO A 331 3.02 -10.64 5.01
N PRO A 332 3.31 -10.42 3.71
CA PRO A 332 2.32 -10.63 2.65
C PRO A 332 1.95 -12.12 2.50
N PRO A 333 0.77 -12.43 1.94
CA PRO A 333 0.42 -13.80 1.57
C PRO A 333 1.41 -14.40 0.55
N GLN A 334 1.56 -15.73 0.54
CA GLN A 334 2.56 -16.42 -0.29
C GLN A 334 2.36 -16.11 -1.78
N GLY A 335 3.40 -15.60 -2.46
CA GLY A 335 3.40 -15.36 -3.92
C GLY A 335 3.71 -13.93 -4.36
N THR A 336 3.63 -12.95 -3.45
CA THR A 336 3.95 -11.55 -3.76
C THR A 336 5.47 -11.30 -3.64
N PRO A 337 6.14 -10.73 -4.66
CA PRO A 337 7.58 -10.43 -4.58
C PRO A 337 7.85 -9.48 -3.40
N GLY A 338 8.80 -9.87 -2.55
CA GLY A 338 9.11 -9.20 -1.30
C GLY A 338 9.60 -7.77 -1.48
N SER A 339 8.69 -6.80 -1.40
CA SER A 339 9.05 -5.42 -1.07
C SER A 339 9.62 -5.39 0.35
N ALA A 340 10.68 -4.61 0.55
CA ALA A 340 11.20 -4.34 1.89
C ALA A 340 10.05 -3.84 2.80
N THR A 341 10.05 -4.26 4.06
CA THR A 341 9.12 -3.74 5.06
C THR A 341 9.33 -2.23 5.17
N PRO A 342 8.30 -1.40 4.91
CA PRO A 342 8.43 0.03 5.09
C PRO A 342 8.68 0.31 6.58
N HIS A 343 9.61 1.23 6.84
CA HIS A 343 9.92 1.71 8.18
C HIS A 343 9.33 3.11 8.33
N CYS A 344 8.59 3.35 9.41
CA CYS A 344 8.05 4.66 9.75
C CYS A 344 8.74 5.23 11.00
N SER A 345 8.91 6.55 11.00
CA SER A 345 9.35 7.34 12.14
C SER A 345 8.35 8.48 12.33
N VAL A 346 8.31 9.06 13.54
CA VAL A 346 7.43 10.21 13.82
C VAL A 346 7.77 11.36 12.86
N LYS A 347 9.06 11.61 12.62
CA LYS A 347 9.50 12.64 11.68
C LYS A 347 8.98 12.37 10.26
N ALA A 348 9.13 11.14 9.76
CA ALA A 348 8.69 10.80 8.41
C ALA A 348 7.18 10.95 8.23
N LEU A 349 6.38 10.63 9.25
CA LEU A 349 4.93 10.83 9.20
C LEU A 349 4.54 12.32 9.25
N LEU A 350 5.22 13.13 10.07
CA LEU A 350 4.99 14.58 10.11
C LEU A 350 5.36 15.26 8.78
N GLU A 351 6.48 14.88 8.17
CA GLU A 351 6.92 15.37 6.85
C GLU A 351 6.06 14.82 5.70
N GLY A 352 5.40 13.68 5.91
CA GLY A 352 4.45 13.08 4.97
C GLY A 352 3.11 13.83 4.87
N GLY A 353 2.88 14.82 5.73
CA GLY A 353 1.65 15.59 5.76
C GLY A 353 0.44 14.78 6.23
N ARG A 354 -0.75 15.36 6.09
CA ARG A 354 -2.00 14.79 6.61
C ARG A 354 -2.38 13.44 5.99
N GLY A 355 -1.93 13.17 4.76
CA GLY A 355 -2.18 11.91 4.06
C GLY A 355 -1.16 10.79 4.33
N GLY A 356 -0.07 11.05 5.06
CA GLY A 356 1.06 10.11 5.18
C GLY A 356 0.71 8.80 5.88
N ILE A 357 -0.20 8.84 6.86
CA ILE A 357 -0.67 7.65 7.58
C ILE A 357 -1.56 6.79 6.69
N ALA A 358 -2.56 7.39 6.04
CA ALA A 358 -3.46 6.70 5.11
C ALA A 358 -2.70 6.10 3.92
N ASP A 359 -1.72 6.81 3.37
CA ASP A 359 -0.83 6.31 2.31
C ASP A 359 -0.03 5.07 2.75
N SER A 360 0.51 5.09 3.97
CA SER A 360 1.24 3.95 4.53
C SER A 360 0.35 2.71 4.69
N VAL A 361 -0.88 2.90 5.16
CA VAL A 361 -1.86 1.80 5.33
C VAL A 361 -2.37 1.31 3.97
N ALA A 362 -2.66 2.18 3.00
CA ALA A 362 -3.09 1.80 1.66
C ALA A 362 -2.04 0.93 0.93
N LYS A 363 -0.75 1.29 1.05
CA LYS A 363 0.35 0.46 0.55
C LYS A 363 0.43 -0.89 1.26
N TRP A 364 0.09 -0.95 2.54
CA TRP A 364 -0.03 -2.22 3.25
C TRP A 364 -1.21 -3.04 2.73
N VAL A 365 -2.39 -2.46 2.55
CA VAL A 365 -3.57 -3.14 1.98
C VAL A 365 -3.24 -3.75 0.62
N PHE A 366 -2.59 -3.00 -0.27
CA PHE A 366 -2.13 -3.49 -1.56
C PHE A 366 -1.14 -4.66 -1.42
N ARG A 367 -0.13 -4.54 -0.54
CA ARG A 367 0.85 -5.62 -0.29
C ARG A 367 0.21 -6.90 0.24
N GLN A 368 -0.89 -6.80 0.98
CA GLN A 368 -1.65 -7.92 1.50
C GLN A 368 -2.62 -8.54 0.48
N ASP A 369 -2.72 -7.98 -0.74
CA ASP A 369 -3.67 -8.39 -1.78
C ASP A 369 -5.12 -8.45 -1.27
N LEU A 370 -5.48 -7.46 -0.43
CA LEU A 370 -6.80 -7.38 0.20
C LEU A 370 -7.83 -6.78 -0.75
N ALA A 371 -8.85 -7.57 -1.08
CA ALA A 371 -10.00 -7.10 -1.85
C ALA A 371 -10.81 -6.02 -1.08
N PRO A 372 -11.45 -5.05 -1.77
CA PRO A 372 -12.22 -3.97 -1.15
C PRO A 372 -13.29 -4.42 -0.15
N GLU A 373 -14.11 -5.42 -0.49
CA GLU A 373 -15.12 -5.96 0.41
C GLU A 373 -14.50 -6.62 1.66
N ARG A 374 -13.36 -7.29 1.52
CA ARG A 374 -12.66 -7.87 2.68
C ARG A 374 -12.14 -6.79 3.62
N LEU A 375 -11.60 -5.69 3.07
CA LEU A 375 -11.17 -4.55 3.89
C LEU A 375 -12.37 -3.91 4.62
N LYS A 376 -13.49 -3.73 3.90
CA LYS A 376 -14.74 -3.23 4.49
C LYS A 376 -15.22 -4.11 5.64
N ASP A 377 -15.23 -5.42 5.47
CA ASP A 377 -15.58 -6.38 6.52
C ASP A 377 -14.65 -6.27 7.74
N MET A 378 -13.33 -6.09 7.51
CA MET A 378 -12.36 -5.90 8.60
C MET A 378 -12.65 -4.63 9.42
N LEU A 379 -13.00 -3.54 8.76
CA LEU A 379 -13.32 -2.26 9.41
C LEU A 379 -14.66 -2.32 10.15
N GLN A 380 -15.67 -3.00 9.60
CA GLN A 380 -17.00 -3.12 10.22
C GLN A 380 -17.01 -3.97 11.49
N ARG A 381 -16.15 -5.00 11.58
CA ARG A 381 -16.00 -5.83 12.79
C ARG A 381 -15.59 -5.05 14.04
N SER A 382 -15.07 -3.82 13.92
CA SER A 382 -14.80 -2.98 15.08
C SER A 382 -16.05 -2.33 15.68
N GLY A 383 -17.12 -2.15 14.88
CA GLY A 383 -18.34 -1.47 15.31
C GLY A 383 -19.29 -2.35 16.14
N GLU A 384 -19.31 -3.66 15.88
CA GLU A 384 -20.20 -4.60 16.58
C GLU A 384 -19.74 -4.95 18.01
N ALA A 385 -18.45 -4.75 18.31
CA ALA A 385 -17.88 -4.99 19.62
C ALA A 385 -18.33 -3.97 20.68
N GLU A 386 -18.77 -2.77 20.26
CA GLU A 386 -19.26 -1.72 21.17
C GLU A 386 -20.79 -1.75 21.37
N SER A 387 -21.56 -2.44 20.52
CA SER A 387 -23.03 -2.44 20.54
C SER A 387 -23.70 -3.67 21.17
N THR A 388 -22.94 -4.65 21.66
CA THR A 388 -23.52 -5.94 22.07
C THR A 388 -23.14 -6.38 23.49
N GLU A 389 -23.64 -5.66 24.50
CA GLU A 389 -23.84 -6.23 25.84
C GLU A 389 -25.08 -7.16 25.85
N GLN A 390 -25.05 -8.26 25.10
CA GLN A 390 -25.87 -9.42 25.42
C GLN A 390 -25.07 -10.71 25.16
N PRO A 391 -24.99 -11.63 26.15
CA PRO A 391 -24.30 -12.90 25.97
C PRO A 391 -25.19 -13.83 25.13
N SER A 392 -25.06 -13.78 23.81
CA SER A 392 -25.58 -14.83 22.95
C SER A 392 -24.71 -16.08 23.09
N GLN A 393 -25.38 -17.21 23.29
CA GLN A 393 -24.79 -18.52 23.58
C GLN A 393 -23.80 -18.97 22.50
N PRO A 394 -22.78 -19.77 22.85
CA PRO A 394 -21.81 -20.25 21.86
C PRO A 394 -22.48 -21.27 20.94
N GLU A 395 -22.69 -20.88 19.67
CA GLU A 395 -22.99 -21.84 18.61
C GLU A 395 -21.77 -22.76 18.45
N GLN A 396 -21.96 -24.01 18.86
CA GLN A 396 -21.03 -25.11 18.65
C GLN A 396 -21.03 -25.51 17.17
N GLY A 397 -20.27 -24.78 16.36
CA GLY A 397 -19.86 -25.19 15.02
C GLY A 397 -18.35 -25.35 14.96
N LYS A 398 -17.83 -26.54 15.31
CA LYS A 398 -16.42 -26.90 15.13
C LYS A 398 -16.11 -27.07 13.64
N GLY A 399 -15.73 -25.98 12.98
CA GLY A 399 -14.90 -26.01 11.79
C GLY A 399 -13.46 -25.72 12.20
N GLU A 400 -12.51 -26.56 11.80
CA GLU A 400 -11.08 -26.26 11.94
C GLU A 400 -10.81 -24.92 11.22
N LYS A 401 -10.58 -23.84 11.98
CA LYS A 401 -10.21 -22.54 11.41
C LYS A 401 -8.95 -22.75 10.57
N SER A 402 -9.04 -22.51 9.27
CA SER A 402 -7.90 -22.65 8.39
C SER A 402 -6.78 -21.70 8.87
N GLN A 403 -5.52 -22.05 8.61
CA GLN A 403 -4.38 -21.21 9.00
C GLN A 403 -4.46 -19.80 8.35
N GLU A 404 -5.10 -19.69 7.20
CA GLU A 404 -5.39 -18.44 6.49
C GLU A 404 -6.42 -17.58 7.24
N ASP A 405 -7.51 -18.17 7.76
CA ASP A 405 -8.50 -17.44 8.57
C ASP A 405 -7.89 -16.88 9.85
N ALA A 406 -6.97 -17.62 10.48
CA ALA A 406 -6.28 -17.16 11.68
C ALA A 406 -5.25 -16.05 11.40
N ALA A 407 -4.63 -16.03 10.23
CA ALA A 407 -3.74 -14.94 9.81
C ALA A 407 -4.55 -13.69 9.45
N PHE A 408 -5.65 -13.85 8.72
CA PHE A 408 -6.58 -12.78 8.37
C PHE A 408 -7.15 -12.08 9.61
N ASN A 409 -7.67 -12.84 10.58
CA ASN A 409 -8.22 -12.27 11.81
C ASN A 409 -7.17 -11.48 12.61
N ARG A 410 -5.92 -11.96 12.67
CA ARG A 410 -4.82 -11.22 13.31
C ARG A 410 -4.49 -9.91 12.61
N ALA A 411 -4.46 -9.91 11.28
CA ALA A 411 -4.26 -8.68 10.50
C ALA A 411 -5.41 -7.68 10.71
N ALA A 412 -6.66 -8.18 10.80
CA ALA A 412 -7.84 -7.36 11.06
C ALA A 412 -7.78 -6.70 12.44
N GLU A 413 -7.44 -7.45 13.49
CA GLU A 413 -7.28 -6.90 14.84
C GLU A 413 -6.22 -5.80 14.90
N LEU A 414 -5.09 -5.97 14.20
CA LEU A 414 -4.04 -4.96 14.12
C LEU A 414 -4.49 -3.73 13.35
N LEU A 415 -5.18 -3.90 12.22
CA LEU A 415 -5.71 -2.79 11.43
C LEU A 415 -6.70 -1.97 12.25
N VAL A 416 -7.66 -2.62 12.91
CA VAL A 416 -8.64 -1.96 13.77
C VAL A 416 -7.96 -1.20 14.91
N SER A 417 -6.95 -1.80 15.55
CA SER A 417 -6.18 -1.12 16.60
C SER A 417 -5.46 0.13 16.10
N VAL A 418 -4.97 0.13 14.86
CA VAL A 418 -4.36 1.31 14.23
C VAL A 418 -5.42 2.35 13.89
N CYS A 419 -6.56 1.97 13.31
CA CYS A 419 -7.67 2.89 13.02
C CYS A 419 -8.21 3.57 14.30
N GLN A 420 -8.30 2.86 15.42
CA GLN A 420 -8.69 3.44 16.71
C GLN A 420 -7.70 4.49 17.24
N ARG A 421 -6.42 4.39 16.85
CA ARG A 421 -5.38 5.38 17.19
C ARG A 421 -5.36 6.57 16.24
N PHE A 422 -5.85 6.38 15.01
CA PHE A 422 -5.90 7.39 13.95
C PHE A 422 -7.34 7.52 13.38
N PRO A 423 -8.33 7.91 14.19
CA PRO A 423 -9.73 7.92 13.76
C PRO A 423 -10.01 8.93 12.64
N ASP A 424 -9.29 10.06 12.61
CA ASP A 424 -9.48 11.10 11.60
C ASP A 424 -8.70 10.72 10.33
N SER A 425 -7.40 10.45 10.48
CA SER A 425 -6.48 10.13 9.38
C SER A 425 -6.79 8.80 8.67
N LEU A 426 -7.42 7.84 9.36
CA LEU A 426 -7.86 6.55 8.82
C LEU A 426 -9.38 6.39 8.85
N SER A 427 -10.13 7.49 8.85
CA SER A 427 -11.57 7.42 8.61
C SER A 427 -11.87 6.63 7.32
N PRO A 428 -12.97 5.85 7.25
CA PRO A 428 -13.22 4.92 6.14
C PRO A 428 -13.10 5.59 4.77
N ASP A 429 -13.67 6.77 4.60
CA ASP A 429 -13.61 7.53 3.34
C ASP A 429 -12.17 7.87 2.92
N LEU A 430 -11.32 8.31 3.86
CA LEU A 430 -9.91 8.63 3.58
C LEU A 430 -9.11 7.38 3.26
N LEU A 431 -9.30 6.29 4.03
CA LEU A 431 -8.60 5.04 3.79
C LEU A 431 -8.98 4.45 2.43
N PHE A 432 -10.27 4.42 2.07
CA PHE A 432 -10.72 3.94 0.76
C PHE A 432 -10.26 4.84 -0.38
N ALA A 433 -10.24 6.17 -0.20
CA ALA A 433 -9.68 7.10 -1.19
C ALA A 433 -8.18 6.83 -1.44
N HIS A 434 -7.40 6.63 -0.37
CA HIS A 434 -5.97 6.30 -0.50
C HIS A 434 -5.75 4.90 -1.09
N CYS A 435 -6.58 3.91 -0.76
CA CYS A 435 -6.52 2.59 -1.40
C CYS A 435 -6.83 2.69 -2.90
N CYS A 436 -7.91 3.38 -3.26
CA CYS A 436 -8.25 3.67 -4.66
C CYS A 436 -7.06 4.24 -5.43
N TRP A 437 -6.42 5.27 -4.86
CA TRP A 437 -5.27 5.93 -5.47
C TRP A 437 -4.05 5.02 -5.60
N GLU A 438 -3.72 4.24 -4.56
CA GLU A 438 -2.60 3.30 -4.61
C GLU A 438 -2.84 2.24 -5.71
N TYR A 439 -4.04 1.65 -5.79
CA TYR A 439 -4.36 0.65 -6.80
C TYR A 439 -4.31 1.19 -8.24
N VAL A 440 -4.77 2.43 -8.51
CA VAL A 440 -4.63 3.03 -9.86
C VAL A 440 -3.18 3.36 -10.21
N VAL A 441 -2.37 3.77 -9.23
CA VAL A 441 -0.93 3.98 -9.42
C VAL A 441 -0.22 2.67 -9.76
N GLN A 442 -0.59 1.56 -9.10
CA GLN A 442 -0.03 0.24 -9.39
C GLN A 442 -0.50 -0.30 -10.75
N TRP A 443 -1.77 -0.12 -11.10
CA TRP A 443 -2.26 -0.41 -12.45
C TRP A 443 -1.51 0.39 -13.53
N ASN A 444 -1.22 1.67 -13.30
CA ASN A 444 -0.48 2.47 -14.26
C ASN A 444 0.97 1.99 -14.44
N LYS A 445 1.55 1.29 -13.46
CA LYS A 445 2.87 0.63 -13.59
C LYS A 445 2.77 -0.71 -14.33
N ASP A 446 1.70 -1.46 -14.12
CA ASP A 446 1.43 -2.74 -14.79
C ASP A 446 0.00 -2.80 -15.38
N PRO A 447 -0.23 -2.21 -16.57
CA PRO A 447 -1.57 -2.10 -17.14
C PRO A 447 -2.16 -3.42 -17.63
N GLU A 448 -1.36 -4.49 -17.71
CA GLU A 448 -1.84 -5.83 -18.07
C GLU A 448 -2.69 -6.45 -16.97
N GLU A 449 -2.43 -6.10 -15.70
CA GLU A 449 -3.17 -6.59 -14.55
C GLU A 449 -4.43 -5.74 -14.30
N GLY A 450 -5.48 -6.03 -15.07
CA GLY A 450 -6.75 -5.30 -15.06
C GLY A 450 -7.46 -5.29 -13.68
N ARG A 451 -7.17 -6.27 -12.80
CA ARG A 451 -7.78 -6.32 -11.46
C ARG A 451 -7.47 -5.08 -10.63
N TYR A 452 -6.28 -4.48 -10.81
CA TYR A 452 -5.85 -3.34 -10.01
C TYR A 452 -6.73 -2.12 -10.27
N LEU A 453 -7.05 -1.82 -11.53
CA LEU A 453 -7.97 -0.73 -11.83
C LEU A 453 -9.42 -1.05 -11.39
N CYS A 454 -9.85 -2.31 -11.55
CA CYS A 454 -11.16 -2.74 -11.03
C CYS A 454 -11.26 -2.49 -9.52
N TRP A 455 -10.28 -2.93 -8.73
CA TRP A 455 -10.28 -2.71 -7.28
C TRP A 455 -10.11 -1.25 -6.89
N ALA A 456 -9.38 -0.44 -7.67
CA ALA A 456 -9.34 1.00 -7.46
C ALA A 456 -10.75 1.61 -7.52
N VAL A 457 -11.52 1.25 -8.55
CA VAL A 457 -12.90 1.71 -8.74
C VAL A 457 -13.85 1.15 -7.66
N GLU A 458 -13.69 -0.11 -7.25
CA GLU A 458 -14.49 -0.67 -6.16
C GLU A 458 -14.18 0.00 -4.80
N HIS A 459 -12.91 0.31 -4.49
CA HIS A 459 -12.59 1.12 -3.32
C HIS A 459 -13.24 2.50 -3.38
N LEU A 460 -13.27 3.13 -4.56
CA LEU A 460 -13.91 4.43 -4.75
C LEU A 460 -15.42 4.39 -4.49
N LYS A 461 -16.11 3.30 -4.83
CA LYS A 461 -17.54 3.11 -4.50
C LYS A 461 -17.81 3.05 -3.00
N LEU A 462 -16.82 2.63 -2.21
CA LEU A 462 -16.93 2.54 -0.75
C LEU A 462 -16.67 3.87 -0.04
N VAL A 463 -16.29 4.92 -0.77
CA VAL A 463 -16.19 6.29 -0.24
C VAL A 463 -17.60 6.88 -0.15
N SER A 464 -18.00 7.27 1.06
CA SER A 464 -19.35 7.76 1.37
C SER A 464 -19.55 9.23 0.99
N SER A 465 -18.51 10.05 1.13
CA SER A 465 -18.55 11.48 0.79
C SER A 465 -18.59 11.71 -0.73
N PRO A 466 -19.66 12.30 -1.29
CA PRO A 466 -19.75 12.56 -2.73
C PRO A 466 -18.70 13.59 -3.19
N HIS A 467 -18.29 14.52 -2.33
CA HIS A 467 -17.25 15.51 -2.63
C HIS A 467 -15.88 14.85 -2.83
N ILE A 468 -15.48 13.95 -1.92
CA ILE A 468 -14.23 13.20 -2.05
C ILE A 468 -14.31 12.27 -3.26
N GLN A 469 -15.44 11.59 -3.43
CA GLN A 469 -15.64 10.65 -4.53
C GLN A 469 -15.56 11.34 -5.91
N LEU A 470 -16.18 12.51 -6.06
CA LEU A 470 -16.10 13.35 -7.27
C LEU A 470 -14.67 13.82 -7.54
N GLY A 471 -13.99 14.32 -6.50
CA GLY A 471 -12.64 14.83 -6.62
C GLY A 471 -11.64 13.75 -7.03
N ILE A 472 -11.65 12.60 -6.34
CA ILE A 472 -10.79 11.46 -6.67
C ILE A 472 -11.11 10.91 -8.07
N SER A 473 -12.40 10.77 -8.42
CA SER A 473 -12.81 10.33 -9.77
C SER A 473 -12.26 11.25 -10.87
N SER A 474 -12.37 12.57 -10.66
CA SER A 474 -11.87 13.59 -11.59
C SER A 474 -10.34 13.55 -11.72
N MET A 475 -9.64 13.42 -10.59
CA MET A 475 -8.18 13.28 -10.56
C MET A 475 -7.73 12.01 -11.28
N MET A 476 -8.38 10.86 -11.03
CA MET A 476 -8.08 9.60 -11.72
C MET A 476 -8.26 9.75 -13.23
N TRP A 477 -9.40 10.32 -13.65
CA TRP A 477 -9.70 10.52 -15.07
C TRP A 477 -8.62 11.33 -15.78
N ASN A 478 -8.27 12.49 -15.22
CA ASN A 478 -7.32 13.42 -15.80
C ASN A 478 -5.87 12.91 -15.75
N THR A 479 -5.50 12.20 -14.70
CA THR A 479 -4.12 11.77 -14.47
C THR A 479 -3.78 10.49 -15.24
N PHE A 480 -4.67 9.49 -15.22
CA PHE A 480 -4.35 8.14 -15.68
C PHE A 480 -5.22 7.66 -16.85
N ILE A 481 -6.51 7.99 -16.86
CA ILE A 481 -7.49 7.27 -17.71
C ILE A 481 -7.65 7.89 -19.10
N VAL A 482 -7.81 9.22 -19.21
CA VAL A 482 -8.26 9.88 -20.45
C VAL A 482 -7.36 9.60 -21.66
N LYS A 483 -6.05 9.48 -21.46
CA LYS A 483 -5.08 9.20 -22.54
C LYS A 483 -5.28 7.78 -23.08
N CYS A 484 -5.28 6.78 -22.20
CA CYS A 484 -5.50 5.38 -22.58
C CYS A 484 -6.90 5.18 -23.19
N PHE A 485 -7.91 5.84 -22.62
CA PHE A 485 -9.29 5.79 -23.11
C PHE A 485 -9.43 6.37 -24.53
N SER A 486 -8.83 7.53 -24.80
CA SER A 486 -8.84 8.11 -26.14
C SER A 486 -8.11 7.25 -27.17
N ALA A 487 -6.95 6.68 -26.80
CA ALA A 487 -6.21 5.76 -27.67
C ALA A 487 -7.04 4.51 -28.03
N ALA A 488 -7.72 3.92 -27.04
CA ALA A 488 -8.65 2.81 -27.24
C ALA A 488 -9.79 3.17 -28.20
N ALA A 489 -10.43 4.33 -28.00
CA ALA A 489 -11.51 4.80 -28.85
C ALA A 489 -11.06 4.99 -30.32
N PHE A 490 -9.92 5.64 -30.54
CA PHE A 490 -9.37 5.86 -31.89
C PHE A 490 -8.89 4.57 -32.55
N LEU A 491 -8.36 3.61 -31.79
CA LEU A 491 -7.99 2.30 -32.30
C LEU A 491 -9.21 1.54 -32.83
N ILE A 492 -10.27 1.46 -32.03
CA ILE A 492 -11.51 0.76 -32.42
C ILE A 492 -12.17 1.48 -33.61
N GLU A 493 -12.20 2.81 -33.63
CA GLU A 493 -12.69 3.60 -34.77
C GLU A 493 -11.93 3.30 -36.07
N LYS A 494 -10.59 3.22 -35.99
CA LYS A 494 -9.74 2.95 -37.15
C LYS A 494 -9.92 1.53 -37.67
N VAL A 495 -10.02 0.56 -36.77
CA VAL A 495 -10.11 -0.87 -37.11
C VAL A 495 -11.54 -1.26 -37.55
N GLY A 496 -12.57 -0.59 -37.03
CA GLY A 496 -13.98 -0.86 -37.33
C GLY A 496 -14.52 -2.14 -36.70
N LYS A 497 -13.79 -2.73 -35.75
CA LYS A 497 -14.14 -3.92 -34.97
C LYS A 497 -13.23 -4.03 -33.75
N ALA A 498 -13.52 -4.96 -32.85
CA ALA A 498 -12.65 -5.30 -31.73
C ALA A 498 -11.19 -5.58 -32.21
N PRO A 499 -10.21 -4.77 -31.79
CA PRO A 499 -8.80 -4.97 -32.13
C PRO A 499 -8.23 -6.24 -31.49
N LYS A 500 -7.24 -6.84 -32.15
CA LYS A 500 -6.49 -7.99 -31.64
C LYS A 500 -5.36 -7.54 -30.72
N ASP A 501 -4.96 -8.39 -29.77
CA ASP A 501 -3.87 -8.16 -28.79
C ASP A 501 -2.67 -7.33 -29.30
N ARG A 502 -2.06 -7.72 -30.42
CA ARG A 502 -0.89 -7.01 -30.99
C ARG A 502 -1.15 -5.53 -31.26
N LEU A 503 -2.35 -5.18 -31.73
CA LEU A 503 -2.73 -3.79 -32.00
C LEU A 503 -3.00 -3.03 -30.70
N CYS A 504 -3.65 -3.67 -29.72
CA CYS A 504 -3.90 -3.10 -28.40
C CYS A 504 -2.59 -2.73 -27.70
N ARG A 505 -1.63 -3.67 -27.64
CA ARG A 505 -0.31 -3.42 -27.02
C ARG A 505 0.45 -2.29 -27.69
N ARG A 506 0.35 -2.16 -29.02
CA ARG A 506 1.07 -1.14 -29.79
C ARG A 506 0.47 0.25 -29.61
N ASP A 507 -0.87 0.38 -29.70
CA ASP A 507 -1.53 1.69 -29.81
C ASP A 507 -2.09 2.18 -28.47
N VAL A 508 -2.41 1.28 -27.53
CA VAL A 508 -2.96 1.58 -26.19
C VAL A 508 -1.98 1.28 -25.06
N GLY A 509 -1.06 0.33 -25.27
CA GLY A 509 -0.06 -0.06 -24.26
C GLY A 509 -0.47 -1.23 -23.36
N MET A 510 -1.56 -1.93 -23.68
CA MET A 510 -2.05 -3.11 -22.94
C MET A 510 -2.67 -4.14 -23.90
N GLY A 511 -2.73 -5.41 -23.50
CA GLY A 511 -3.38 -6.51 -24.24
C GLY A 511 -4.89 -6.32 -24.45
N ASP A 512 -5.52 -7.14 -25.30
CA ASP A 512 -6.96 -7.05 -25.62
C ASP A 512 -7.87 -7.42 -24.45
N CYS A 513 -7.55 -8.46 -23.68
CA CYS A 513 -8.25 -8.79 -22.45
C CYS A 513 -8.14 -7.66 -21.40
N ALA A 514 -6.93 -7.14 -21.19
CA ALA A 514 -6.68 -6.02 -20.28
C ALA A 514 -7.42 -4.75 -20.71
N MET A 515 -7.42 -4.44 -22.01
CA MET A 515 -8.18 -3.34 -22.59
C MET A 515 -9.70 -3.49 -22.39
N THR A 516 -10.23 -4.71 -22.46
CA THR A 516 -11.65 -4.98 -22.16
C THR A 516 -11.97 -4.69 -20.70
N SER A 517 -11.13 -5.17 -19.77
CA SER A 517 -11.24 -4.86 -18.34
C SER A 517 -11.15 -3.35 -18.07
N PHE A 518 -10.17 -2.69 -18.67
CA PHE A 518 -9.95 -1.25 -18.57
C PHE A 518 -11.18 -0.45 -18.99
N LEU A 519 -11.78 -0.77 -20.14
CA LEU A 519 -13.00 -0.10 -20.60
C LEU A 519 -14.18 -0.35 -19.65
N GLY A 520 -14.29 -1.55 -19.09
CA GLY A 520 -15.26 -1.86 -18.05
C GLY A 520 -15.08 -1.02 -16.78
N SER A 521 -13.83 -0.79 -16.35
CA SER A 521 -13.53 0.11 -15.23
C SER A 521 -13.79 1.58 -15.56
N CYS A 522 -13.57 2.01 -16.82
CA CYS A 522 -13.90 3.36 -17.27
C CYS A 522 -15.40 3.64 -17.19
N VAL A 523 -16.24 2.67 -17.58
CA VAL A 523 -17.71 2.77 -17.46
C VAL A 523 -18.09 3.00 -16.00
N GLN A 524 -17.57 2.19 -15.09
CA GLN A 524 -17.87 2.30 -13.67
C GLN A 524 -17.35 3.60 -13.05
N LEU A 525 -16.13 4.03 -13.39
CA LEU A 525 -15.58 5.30 -12.91
C LEU A 525 -16.44 6.50 -13.34
N LEU A 526 -16.88 6.53 -14.60
CA LEU A 526 -17.72 7.61 -15.11
C LEU A 526 -19.13 7.57 -14.50
N GLN A 527 -19.66 6.38 -14.22
CA GLN A 527 -20.91 6.22 -13.49
C GLN A 527 -20.80 6.77 -12.06
N ILE A 528 -19.75 6.39 -11.32
CA ILE A 528 -19.47 6.93 -9.97
C ILE A 528 -19.36 8.46 -10.02
N LEU A 529 -18.67 9.00 -11.02
CA LEU A 529 -18.52 10.45 -11.16
C LEU A 529 -19.87 11.15 -11.38
N MET A 530 -20.78 10.55 -12.17
CA MET A 530 -22.14 11.08 -12.38
C MET A 530 -22.98 11.00 -11.10
N GLU A 531 -22.90 9.90 -10.36
CA GLU A 531 -23.62 9.70 -9.09
C GLU A 531 -23.10 10.68 -8.03
N ALA A 532 -21.78 10.82 -7.90
CA ALA A 532 -21.14 11.75 -6.97
C ALA A 532 -21.50 13.21 -7.28
N ASP A 533 -21.49 13.64 -8.55
CA ASP A 533 -21.89 14.98 -8.97
C ASP A 533 -23.34 15.30 -8.55
N SER A 534 -24.25 14.34 -8.69
CA SER A 534 -25.63 14.51 -8.22
C SER A 534 -25.75 14.59 -6.68
N GLY A 535 -24.89 13.88 -5.94
CA GLY A 535 -24.90 13.89 -4.48
C GLY A 535 -24.21 15.10 -3.84
N VAL A 536 -23.35 15.81 -4.57
CA VAL A 536 -22.61 16.98 -4.07
C VAL A 536 -23.53 18.13 -3.67
N GLU A 537 -24.70 18.29 -4.30
CA GLU A 537 -25.69 19.30 -3.92
C GLU A 537 -26.43 18.95 -2.63
N GLU A 538 -26.56 17.66 -2.30
CA GLU A 538 -27.33 17.19 -1.14
C GLU A 538 -26.52 17.18 0.17
N VAL A 539 -25.21 17.00 0.08
CA VAL A 539 -24.31 16.80 1.22
C VAL A 539 -23.34 17.97 1.33
N THR A 540 -23.05 18.44 2.54
CA THR A 540 -22.01 19.47 2.74
C THR A 540 -20.61 18.89 2.59
N PRO A 541 -19.62 19.66 2.09
CA PRO A 541 -18.23 19.21 2.06
C PRO A 541 -17.75 18.78 3.46
N PRO A 542 -17.06 17.64 3.58
CA PRO A 542 -16.56 17.16 4.86
C PRO A 542 -15.44 18.07 5.39
N GLU A 543 -15.40 18.27 6.71
CA GLU A 543 -14.28 18.91 7.39
C GLU A 543 -13.16 17.88 7.61
N LEU A 544 -11.96 18.19 7.13
CA LEU A 544 -10.80 17.30 7.26
C LEU A 544 -10.05 17.60 8.56
N CYS A 545 -10.31 16.77 9.56
CA CYS A 545 -9.64 16.80 10.86
C CYS A 545 -8.32 16.03 10.85
N VAL A 546 -7.48 16.30 11.85
CA VAL A 546 -6.26 15.56 12.15
C VAL A 546 -6.22 15.37 13.65
N GLU A 547 -5.69 14.23 14.09
CA GLU A 547 -5.54 13.93 15.50
C GLU A 547 -4.71 15.02 16.21
N GLU A 548 -5.10 15.40 17.43
CA GLU A 548 -4.50 16.53 18.17
C GLU A 548 -2.97 16.46 18.24
N VAL A 549 -2.42 15.27 18.52
CA VAL A 549 -0.97 15.04 18.64
C VAL A 549 -0.25 15.08 17.29
N TRP A 550 -0.96 15.05 16.17
CA TRP A 550 -0.44 15.08 14.81
C TRP A 550 -0.72 16.41 14.07
N GLY A 551 -1.33 17.39 14.74
CA GLY A 551 -1.66 18.70 14.15
C GLY A 551 -0.48 19.53 13.63
N GLY A 552 0.76 19.18 14.01
CA GLY A 552 1.99 19.79 13.50
C GLY A 552 2.56 19.15 12.24
N ALA A 553 1.81 18.29 11.54
CA ALA A 553 2.25 17.69 10.29
C ALA A 553 2.40 18.76 9.19
N GLU A 554 3.63 18.97 8.72
CA GLU A 554 3.99 19.90 7.66
C GLU A 554 4.48 19.09 6.45
N GLY A 555 3.58 18.86 5.50
CA GLY A 555 3.87 18.05 4.33
C GLY A 555 2.93 18.36 3.15
N PRO A 556 2.95 17.55 2.09
CA PRO A 556 2.05 17.74 0.95
C PRO A 556 0.59 17.59 1.39
N ALA A 557 -0.31 18.26 0.64
CA ALA A 557 -1.74 18.09 0.80
C ALA A 557 -2.12 16.61 0.64
N SER A 558 -3.01 16.14 1.53
CA SER A 558 -3.60 14.81 1.45
C SER A 558 -4.44 14.64 0.18
N LEU A 559 -4.70 13.40 -0.22
CA LEU A 559 -5.53 13.13 -1.39
C LEU A 559 -6.96 13.69 -1.23
N ALA A 560 -7.50 13.69 -0.01
CA ALA A 560 -8.81 14.27 0.24
C ALA A 560 -8.80 15.80 0.14
N GLU A 561 -7.77 16.49 0.62
CA GLU A 561 -7.63 17.94 0.41
C GLU A 561 -7.58 18.26 -1.09
N LEU A 562 -6.76 17.53 -1.85
CA LEU A 562 -6.68 17.68 -3.31
C LEU A 562 -8.00 17.35 -4.02
N ALA A 563 -8.77 16.38 -3.50
CA ALA A 563 -10.08 16.02 -4.02
C ALA A 563 -11.10 17.14 -3.78
N LEU A 564 -11.13 17.73 -2.59
CA LEU A 564 -12.03 18.85 -2.25
C LEU A 564 -11.67 20.14 -3.02
N GLU A 565 -10.43 20.29 -3.47
CA GLU A 565 -9.99 21.39 -4.34
C GLU A 565 -10.41 21.22 -5.80
N GLN A 566 -10.90 20.05 -6.22
CA GLN A 566 -11.33 19.84 -7.60
C GLN A 566 -12.56 20.66 -7.94
N LYS A 567 -12.62 21.12 -9.20
CA LYS A 567 -13.80 21.80 -9.74
C LYS A 567 -14.90 20.76 -10.01
N GLY A 568 -16.16 21.20 -9.87
CA GLY A 568 -17.31 20.43 -10.34
C GLY A 568 -17.21 20.09 -11.83
N VAL A 569 -17.93 19.03 -12.22
CA VAL A 569 -17.92 18.52 -13.59
C VAL A 569 -19.12 19.03 -14.38
N HIS A 570 -19.01 19.03 -15.71
CA HIS A 570 -20.14 19.29 -16.57
C HIS A 570 -20.87 17.97 -16.83
N TYR A 571 -21.91 17.68 -16.04
CA TYR A 571 -22.65 16.41 -16.06
C TYR A 571 -22.97 15.87 -17.47
N PRO A 572 -23.51 16.67 -18.43
CA PRO A 572 -23.79 16.16 -19.78
C PRO A 572 -22.55 15.67 -20.52
N LEU A 573 -21.38 16.27 -20.27
CA LEU A 573 -20.13 15.83 -20.87
C LEU A 573 -19.65 14.50 -20.26
N VAL A 574 -19.83 14.32 -18.95
CA VAL A 574 -19.51 13.04 -18.28
C VAL A 574 -20.41 11.92 -18.78
N GLN A 575 -21.73 12.17 -18.86
CA GLN A 575 -22.71 11.22 -19.41
C GLN A 575 -22.37 10.84 -20.87
N HIS A 576 -21.90 11.79 -21.67
CA HIS A 576 -21.48 11.52 -23.04
C HIS A 576 -20.23 10.64 -23.12
N HIS A 577 -19.25 10.84 -22.22
CA HIS A 577 -18.10 9.93 -22.11
C HIS A 577 -18.51 8.56 -21.58
N TYR A 578 -19.45 8.48 -20.63
CA TYR A 578 -20.00 7.22 -20.11
C TYR A 578 -20.66 6.41 -21.23
N LEU A 579 -21.44 7.09 -22.08
CA LEU A 579 -22.05 6.49 -23.26
C LEU A 579 -20.97 5.92 -24.20
N LEU A 580 -19.95 6.70 -24.58
CA LEU A 580 -18.86 6.20 -25.40
C LEU A 580 -18.13 5.02 -24.73
N ALA A 581 -17.84 5.09 -23.43
CA ALA A 581 -17.17 4.02 -22.70
C ALA A 581 -17.97 2.72 -22.73
N SER A 582 -19.30 2.83 -22.56
CA SER A 582 -20.21 1.69 -22.61
C SER A 582 -20.27 1.05 -24.00
N LEU A 583 -20.27 1.87 -25.05
CA LEU A 583 -20.23 1.40 -26.45
C LEU A 583 -18.89 0.71 -26.78
N LEU A 584 -17.77 1.24 -26.29
CA LEU A 584 -16.46 0.62 -26.49
C LEU A 584 -16.32 -0.70 -25.71
N HIS A 585 -16.78 -0.71 -24.46
CA HIS A 585 -16.76 -1.90 -23.61
C HIS A 585 -17.62 -3.02 -24.22
N THR A 586 -18.88 -2.75 -24.59
CA THR A 586 -19.74 -3.73 -25.28
C THR A 586 -19.14 -4.23 -26.60
N ALA A 587 -18.54 -3.33 -27.39
CA ALA A 587 -17.89 -3.72 -28.64
C ALA A 587 -16.71 -4.68 -28.44
N MET A 588 -15.91 -4.47 -27.39
CA MET A 588 -14.83 -5.38 -27.02
C MET A 588 -15.36 -6.70 -26.45
N THR A 589 -16.27 -6.64 -25.46
CA THR A 589 -16.82 -7.82 -24.78
C THR A 589 -17.48 -8.79 -25.75
N PHE A 590 -18.28 -8.29 -26.71
CA PHE A 590 -18.99 -9.12 -27.69
C PHE A 590 -18.31 -9.19 -29.05
N SER A 591 -17.07 -8.68 -29.17
CA SER A 591 -16.28 -8.68 -30.42
C SER A 591 -17.02 -8.08 -31.64
N LEU A 592 -17.76 -7.00 -31.42
CA LEU A 592 -18.65 -6.40 -32.42
C LEU A 592 -17.87 -5.64 -33.50
N ARG A 593 -18.45 -5.59 -34.70
CA ARG A 593 -18.00 -4.72 -35.79
C ARG A 593 -18.69 -3.37 -35.66
N VAL A 594 -17.93 -2.34 -35.34
CA VAL A 594 -18.44 -0.98 -35.17
C VAL A 594 -17.33 0.05 -35.33
N LYS A 595 -17.71 1.23 -35.82
CA LYS A 595 -16.94 2.48 -35.69
C LYS A 595 -17.61 3.33 -34.60
N PRO A 596 -17.15 3.27 -33.34
CA PRO A 596 -17.89 3.81 -32.20
C PRO A 596 -18.12 5.32 -32.30
N LEU A 597 -17.15 6.08 -32.83
CA LEU A 597 -17.32 7.53 -32.99
C LEU A 597 -18.37 7.84 -34.06
N SER A 598 -18.54 6.97 -35.07
CA SER A 598 -19.58 7.16 -36.10
C SER A 598 -21.01 7.10 -35.57
N LEU A 599 -21.23 6.57 -34.36
CA LEU A 599 -22.53 6.60 -33.67
C LEU A 599 -22.89 7.98 -33.10
N PHE A 600 -21.99 8.96 -33.23
CA PHE A 600 -22.18 10.32 -32.77
C PHE A 600 -22.22 11.32 -33.94
N ASP A 601 -22.97 12.39 -33.74
CA ASP A 601 -23.02 13.52 -34.67
C ASP A 601 -21.72 14.34 -34.59
N SER A 602 -21.63 15.40 -35.40
CA SER A 602 -20.44 16.25 -35.44
C SER A 602 -20.18 16.99 -34.13
N LYS A 603 -21.23 17.45 -33.43
CA LYS A 603 -21.11 18.13 -32.14
C LYS A 603 -20.62 17.19 -31.06
N GLY A 604 -21.24 16.01 -30.95
CA GLY A 604 -20.83 14.97 -30.00
C GLY A 604 -19.40 14.51 -30.20
N LYS A 605 -18.95 14.34 -31.45
CA LYS A 605 -17.55 14.01 -31.76
C LYS A 605 -16.55 15.06 -31.27
N ASN A 606 -16.89 16.34 -31.43
CA ASN A 606 -16.01 17.45 -31.05
C ASN A 606 -15.91 17.68 -29.54
N ALA A 607 -16.87 17.16 -28.77
CA ALA A 607 -16.93 17.26 -27.31
C ALA A 607 -16.04 16.22 -26.60
N PHE A 608 -15.72 15.09 -27.22
CA PHE A 608 -14.93 14.03 -26.58
C PHE A 608 -13.51 14.48 -26.21
N PHE A 609 -13.02 13.90 -25.12
CA PHE A 609 -11.66 14.05 -24.59
C PHE A 609 -11.27 15.48 -24.20
N ARG A 610 -12.28 16.37 -24.05
CA ARG A 610 -12.14 17.68 -23.41
C ARG A 610 -12.08 17.51 -21.89
N GLU A 611 -11.64 18.55 -21.20
CA GLU A 611 -11.66 18.58 -19.73
C GLU A 611 -13.10 18.42 -19.21
N LEU A 612 -13.33 17.54 -18.23
CA LEU A 612 -14.69 17.20 -17.78
C LEU A 612 -15.41 18.38 -17.12
N SER A 613 -14.68 19.37 -16.61
CA SER A 613 -15.22 20.63 -16.07
C SER A 613 -15.65 21.62 -17.17
N SER A 614 -15.28 21.36 -18.43
CA SER A 614 -15.54 22.29 -19.54
C SER A 614 -16.98 22.19 -20.05
N ILE A 615 -17.62 23.34 -20.20
CA ILE A 615 -18.95 23.43 -20.80
C ILE A 615 -18.83 23.21 -22.30
N GLN A 616 -19.43 22.13 -22.82
CA GLN A 616 -19.42 21.77 -24.24
C GLN A 616 -20.82 21.87 -24.83
N LEU A 617 -20.88 22.21 -26.12
CA LEU A 617 -22.14 22.19 -26.86
C LEU A 617 -22.52 20.74 -27.16
N MET A 618 -23.48 20.20 -26.40
CA MET A 618 -23.96 18.84 -26.56
C MET A 618 -24.99 18.71 -27.69
N PRO A 619 -25.16 17.52 -28.29
CA PRO A 619 -26.23 17.26 -29.23
C PRO A 619 -27.60 17.46 -28.56
N SER A 620 -28.51 18.16 -29.25
CA SER A 620 -29.85 18.47 -28.73
C SER A 620 -30.89 18.40 -29.85
N GLY A 621 -32.08 17.89 -29.54
CA GLY A 621 -33.20 17.75 -30.49
C GLY A 621 -33.20 16.43 -31.26
N ASP A 622 -34.05 16.35 -32.27
CA ASP A 622 -34.25 15.15 -33.09
C ASP A 622 -33.00 14.85 -33.93
N MET A 623 -32.55 13.59 -33.86
CA MET A 623 -31.38 13.11 -34.58
C MET A 623 -31.72 12.66 -36.00
N ASP A 624 -30.72 12.72 -36.88
CA ASP A 624 -30.82 12.18 -38.23
C ASP A 624 -31.31 10.72 -38.21
N PRO A 625 -32.39 10.37 -38.93
CA PRO A 625 -32.92 9.00 -38.91
C PRO A 625 -31.92 7.93 -39.35
N GLY A 626 -30.98 8.27 -40.25
CA GLY A 626 -29.91 7.37 -40.66
C GLY A 626 -28.94 7.07 -39.52
N LEU A 627 -28.58 8.08 -38.73
CA LEU A 627 -27.77 7.93 -37.52
C LEU A 627 -28.48 7.09 -36.45
N VAL A 628 -29.78 7.33 -36.22
CA VAL A 628 -30.60 6.53 -35.28
C VAL A 628 -30.67 5.08 -35.73
N SER A 629 -30.82 4.82 -37.04
CA SER A 629 -30.80 3.47 -37.59
C SER A 629 -29.47 2.75 -37.35
N LEU A 630 -28.33 3.44 -37.49
CA LEU A 630 -27.00 2.87 -37.19
C LEU A 630 -26.84 2.54 -35.70
N ARG A 631 -27.34 3.41 -34.82
CA ARG A 631 -27.35 3.19 -33.36
C ARG A 631 -28.21 2.00 -32.98
N GLN A 632 -29.41 1.91 -33.55
CA GLN A 632 -30.31 0.78 -33.37
C GLN A 632 -29.62 -0.51 -33.79
N GLU A 633 -29.08 -0.58 -35.01
CA GLU A 633 -28.39 -1.77 -35.50
C GLU A 633 -27.25 -2.20 -34.56
N PHE A 634 -26.48 -1.25 -34.04
CA PHE A 634 -25.43 -1.54 -33.06
C PHE A 634 -25.99 -2.17 -31.78
N LEU A 635 -27.02 -1.57 -31.17
CA LEU A 635 -27.61 -2.07 -29.92
C LEU A 635 -28.28 -3.45 -30.10
N LEU A 636 -28.91 -3.71 -31.26
CA LEU A 636 -29.44 -5.03 -31.58
C LEU A 636 -28.33 -6.09 -31.61
N ARG A 637 -27.16 -5.78 -32.18
CA ARG A 637 -26.00 -6.68 -32.16
C ARG A 637 -25.43 -6.89 -30.75
N VAL A 638 -25.49 -5.88 -29.87
CA VAL A 638 -25.12 -6.03 -28.46
C VAL A 638 -26.02 -7.06 -27.78
N LEU A 639 -27.34 -6.94 -27.95
CA LEU A 639 -28.31 -7.90 -27.40
C LEU A 639 -28.07 -9.30 -27.96
N THR A 640 -27.88 -9.44 -29.28
CA THR A 640 -27.56 -10.74 -29.91
C THR A 640 -26.29 -11.35 -29.32
N GLY A 641 -25.20 -10.57 -29.25
CA GLY A 641 -23.94 -11.03 -28.66
C GLY A 641 -24.07 -11.45 -27.20
N TRP A 642 -24.89 -10.75 -26.42
CA TRP A 642 -25.17 -11.15 -25.04
C TRP A 642 -25.96 -12.45 -24.96
N VAL A 643 -27.06 -12.60 -25.71
CA VAL A 643 -27.86 -13.84 -25.68
C VAL A 643 -27.01 -15.04 -26.10
N THR A 644 -26.13 -14.91 -27.10
CA THR A 644 -25.24 -16.01 -27.50
C THR A 644 -24.33 -16.47 -26.36
N THR A 645 -23.77 -15.53 -25.59
CA THR A 645 -22.94 -15.89 -24.40
C THR A 645 -23.73 -16.56 -23.30
N GLN A 646 -25.02 -16.20 -23.13
CA GLN A 646 -25.89 -16.83 -22.14
C GLN A 646 -26.17 -18.28 -22.48
N ARG A 647 -26.31 -18.61 -23.76
CA ARG A 647 -26.49 -20.00 -24.21
C ARG A 647 -25.25 -20.84 -23.97
N GLU A 648 -24.07 -20.34 -24.33
CA GLU A 648 -22.80 -21.04 -24.09
C GLU A 648 -22.59 -21.34 -22.59
N ALA A 649 -23.05 -20.44 -21.70
CA ALA A 649 -23.00 -20.64 -20.25
C ALA A 649 -23.98 -21.71 -19.73
N VAL A 650 -25.08 -21.98 -20.42
CA VAL A 650 -26.05 -23.05 -20.08
C VAL A 650 -25.53 -24.44 -20.48
N GLU A 651 -24.67 -24.52 -21.50
CA GLU A 651 -24.09 -25.78 -21.99
C GLU A 651 -22.73 -26.15 -21.32
N GLY A 652 -22.07 -25.23 -20.61
CA GLY A 652 -20.78 -25.44 -19.94
C GLY A 652 -20.85 -25.69 -18.42
N PRO A 653 -19.91 -26.45 -17.81
CA PRO A 653 -19.87 -26.63 -16.36
C PRO A 653 -19.30 -25.38 -15.68
N GLY A 654 -20.18 -24.55 -15.13
CA GLY A 654 -19.83 -23.52 -14.14
C GLY A 654 -19.13 -22.30 -14.71
N SER A 655 -19.89 -21.32 -15.19
CA SER A 655 -19.51 -19.90 -15.10
C SER A 655 -20.76 -19.04 -15.15
N GLY A 656 -21.42 -18.91 -14.00
CA GLY A 656 -22.31 -17.78 -13.75
C GLY A 656 -21.45 -16.53 -13.62
N SER A 657 -21.09 -15.90 -14.74
CA SER A 657 -20.53 -14.54 -14.74
C SER A 657 -21.56 -13.62 -14.12
N GLY A 658 -21.32 -13.20 -12.87
CA GLY A 658 -22.22 -12.44 -12.03
C GLY A 658 -22.75 -11.12 -12.60
N ASP A 659 -23.93 -10.76 -12.10
CA ASP A 659 -24.44 -9.41 -11.83
C ASP A 659 -24.48 -8.33 -12.93
N LYS A 660 -24.14 -8.63 -14.18
CA LYS A 660 -24.29 -7.65 -15.28
C LYS A 660 -25.55 -7.90 -16.09
N THR A 661 -26.61 -7.14 -15.82
CA THR A 661 -27.82 -7.09 -16.65
C THR A 661 -27.57 -6.25 -17.92
N TRP A 662 -26.76 -6.76 -18.84
CA TRP A 662 -26.52 -6.13 -20.15
C TRP A 662 -27.79 -5.66 -20.89
N PRO A 663 -28.95 -6.36 -20.80
CA PRO A 663 -30.20 -5.85 -21.36
C PRO A 663 -30.65 -4.50 -20.78
N SER A 664 -30.56 -4.29 -19.46
CA SER A 664 -30.96 -3.02 -18.84
C SER A 664 -30.03 -1.90 -19.29
N LEU A 665 -28.71 -2.16 -19.29
CA LEU A 665 -27.73 -1.21 -19.83
C LEU A 665 -28.05 -0.87 -21.29
N CYS A 666 -28.39 -1.86 -22.13
CA CYS A 666 -28.72 -1.62 -23.53
C CYS A 666 -29.96 -0.73 -23.70
N LEU A 667 -30.95 -0.84 -22.82
CA LEU A 667 -32.13 0.03 -22.80
C LEU A 667 -31.75 1.46 -22.38
N ASP A 668 -30.93 1.60 -21.34
CA ASP A 668 -30.45 2.91 -20.87
C ASP A 668 -29.64 3.63 -21.96
N LEU A 669 -28.73 2.90 -22.63
CA LEU A 669 -27.99 3.42 -23.79
C LEU A 669 -28.94 3.76 -24.95
N GLY A 670 -29.99 2.95 -25.16
CA GLY A 670 -31.04 3.21 -26.16
C GLY A 670 -31.70 4.56 -25.95
N LEU A 671 -32.08 4.88 -24.71
CA LEU A 671 -32.66 6.18 -24.35
C LEU A 671 -31.70 7.33 -24.64
N LEU A 672 -30.43 7.22 -24.24
CA LEU A 672 -29.41 8.24 -24.50
C LEU A 672 -29.11 8.42 -26.00
N LEU A 673 -29.26 7.35 -26.79
CA LEU A 673 -29.03 7.33 -28.24
C LEU A 673 -30.27 7.68 -29.06
N GLN A 674 -31.43 7.93 -28.42
CA GLN A 674 -32.73 8.14 -29.05
C GLN A 674 -33.21 6.94 -29.90
N VAL A 675 -32.87 5.73 -29.48
CA VAL A 675 -33.40 4.48 -30.06
C VAL A 675 -34.64 4.09 -29.29
N ASN A 676 -35.71 3.73 -29.99
CA ASN A 676 -36.96 3.29 -29.36
C ASN A 676 -36.71 2.03 -28.49
N PRO A 677 -36.94 2.09 -27.16
CA PRO A 677 -36.73 0.96 -26.26
C PRO A 677 -37.54 -0.29 -26.63
N ASP A 678 -38.75 -0.13 -27.18
CA ASP A 678 -39.60 -1.26 -27.54
C ASP A 678 -38.98 -2.12 -28.67
N ILE A 679 -38.25 -1.50 -29.61
CA ILE A 679 -37.53 -2.25 -30.65
C ILE A 679 -36.47 -3.16 -30.04
N LEU A 680 -35.78 -2.69 -29.01
CA LEU A 680 -34.75 -3.45 -28.29
C LEU A 680 -35.37 -4.59 -27.49
N ARG A 681 -36.50 -4.34 -26.80
CA ARG A 681 -37.25 -5.37 -26.05
C ARG A 681 -37.76 -6.47 -26.97
N ARG A 682 -38.36 -6.11 -28.12
CA ARG A 682 -38.83 -7.08 -29.10
C ARG A 682 -37.69 -7.93 -29.65
N HIS A 683 -36.57 -7.31 -30.02
CA HIS A 683 -35.40 -8.04 -30.49
C HIS A 683 -34.83 -8.99 -29.43
N LEU A 684 -34.77 -8.57 -28.16
CA LEU A 684 -34.34 -9.42 -27.06
C LEU A 684 -35.22 -10.66 -26.92
N VAL A 685 -36.55 -10.51 -26.98
CA VAL A 685 -37.49 -11.65 -26.95
C VAL A 685 -37.24 -12.58 -28.13
N CYS A 686 -37.17 -12.03 -29.35
CA CYS A 686 -36.92 -12.81 -30.55
C CYS A 686 -35.59 -13.57 -30.48
N GLU A 687 -34.51 -12.94 -30.01
CA GLU A 687 -33.20 -13.59 -29.93
C GLU A 687 -33.16 -14.67 -28.83
N LEU A 688 -33.82 -14.46 -27.68
CA LEU A 688 -33.93 -15.49 -26.65
C LEU A 688 -34.64 -16.74 -27.19
N TYR A 689 -35.73 -16.56 -27.94
CA TYR A 689 -36.33 -17.67 -28.69
C TYR A 689 -35.37 -18.19 -29.77
N ASN A 690 -34.67 -17.34 -30.51
CA ASN A 690 -33.75 -17.79 -31.56
C ASN A 690 -32.67 -18.75 -31.03
N GLN A 691 -32.22 -18.54 -29.79
CA GLN A 691 -31.22 -19.36 -29.10
C GLN A 691 -31.81 -20.51 -28.26
N GLY A 692 -33.14 -20.70 -28.25
CA GLY A 692 -33.81 -21.77 -27.50
C GLY A 692 -33.96 -21.52 -25.99
N LEU A 693 -33.83 -20.27 -25.54
CA LEU A 693 -33.99 -19.84 -24.16
C LEU A 693 -35.44 -19.41 -23.86
N ASP A 694 -36.40 -20.20 -24.35
CA ASP A 694 -37.84 -19.90 -24.35
C ASP A 694 -38.42 -19.49 -22.98
N PRO A 695 -38.09 -20.15 -21.84
CA PRO A 695 -38.61 -19.74 -20.54
C PRO A 695 -38.21 -18.32 -20.15
N ARG A 696 -37.00 -17.89 -20.55
CA ARG A 696 -36.50 -16.54 -20.28
C ARG A 696 -37.12 -15.53 -21.25
N ALA A 697 -37.33 -15.92 -22.50
CA ALA A 697 -38.03 -15.10 -23.50
C ALA A 697 -39.45 -14.75 -23.01
N GLU A 698 -40.18 -15.72 -22.48
CA GLU A 698 -41.53 -15.52 -21.93
C GLU A 698 -41.55 -14.54 -20.75
N GLN A 699 -40.53 -14.54 -19.90
CA GLN A 699 -40.43 -13.62 -18.77
C GLN A 699 -40.27 -12.16 -19.22
N VAL A 700 -39.41 -11.91 -20.22
CA VAL A 700 -39.15 -10.55 -20.70
C VAL A 700 -40.19 -10.06 -21.71
N MET A 701 -40.98 -10.98 -22.30
CA MET A 701 -42.04 -10.65 -23.26
C MET A 701 -43.13 -9.74 -22.66
N PHE A 702 -43.36 -9.80 -21.34
CA PHE A 702 -44.35 -8.96 -20.66
C PHE A 702 -44.02 -7.46 -20.71
N GLU A 703 -42.76 -7.09 -20.96
CA GLU A 703 -42.31 -5.70 -21.03
C GLU A 703 -42.46 -5.07 -22.43
N VAL A 704 -42.90 -5.84 -23.43
CA VAL A 704 -43.09 -5.36 -24.81
C VAL A 704 -44.40 -4.60 -24.94
N GLU A 705 -44.34 -3.43 -25.59
CA GLU A 705 -45.47 -2.56 -25.85
C GLU A 705 -46.18 -2.95 -27.16
N ASP A 706 -45.43 -3.10 -28.25
CA ASP A 706 -45.98 -3.44 -29.58
C ASP A 706 -46.08 -4.97 -29.77
N LYS A 707 -47.17 -5.53 -29.27
CA LYS A 707 -47.45 -6.97 -29.35
C LYS A 707 -47.77 -7.46 -30.76
N ASP A 708 -48.30 -6.60 -31.63
CA ASP A 708 -48.69 -6.96 -33.01
C ASP A 708 -47.44 -7.24 -33.84
N VAL A 709 -46.45 -6.34 -33.76
CA VAL A 709 -45.19 -6.54 -34.48
C VAL A 709 -44.38 -7.67 -33.85
N LEU A 710 -44.35 -7.79 -32.51
CA LEU A 710 -43.70 -8.93 -31.86
C LEU A 710 -44.32 -10.26 -32.31
N GLY A 711 -45.65 -10.38 -32.31
CA GLY A 711 -46.35 -11.59 -32.75
C GLY A 711 -46.01 -11.96 -34.19
N SER A 712 -45.94 -10.97 -35.08
CA SER A 712 -45.50 -11.17 -36.48
C SER A 712 -44.05 -11.67 -36.58
N GLN A 713 -43.14 -11.14 -35.75
CA GLN A 713 -41.74 -11.56 -35.70
C GLN A 713 -41.59 -12.99 -35.15
N LEU A 714 -42.31 -13.30 -34.07
CA LEU A 714 -42.33 -14.64 -33.49
C LEU A 714 -42.96 -15.67 -34.43
N LEU A 715 -43.89 -15.26 -35.29
CA LEU A 715 -44.50 -16.15 -36.29
C LEU A 715 -43.45 -16.67 -37.25
N VAL A 716 -42.61 -15.77 -37.78
CA VAL A 716 -41.50 -16.12 -38.67
C VAL A 716 -40.55 -17.09 -37.97
N LEU A 717 -40.13 -16.78 -36.75
CA LEU A 717 -39.23 -17.63 -35.96
C LEU A 717 -39.82 -19.03 -35.73
N THR A 718 -41.12 -19.10 -35.42
CA THR A 718 -41.79 -20.38 -35.21
C THR A 718 -41.91 -21.18 -36.52
N GLY A 719 -42.17 -20.50 -37.63
CA GLY A 719 -42.14 -21.07 -38.97
C GLY A 719 -40.77 -21.63 -39.33
N GLN A 720 -39.69 -20.93 -38.99
CA GLN A 720 -38.32 -21.40 -39.19
C GLN A 720 -38.03 -22.66 -38.37
N ARG A 721 -38.41 -22.68 -37.08
CA ARG A 721 -38.25 -23.86 -36.21
C ARG A 721 -38.99 -25.07 -36.77
N LEU A 722 -40.25 -24.89 -37.17
CA LEU A 722 -41.06 -25.97 -37.72
C LEU A 722 -40.54 -26.44 -39.09
N SER A 723 -40.09 -25.51 -39.95
CA SER A 723 -39.46 -25.83 -41.24
C SER A 723 -38.17 -26.64 -41.05
N TYR A 724 -37.37 -26.33 -40.03
CA TYR A 724 -36.22 -27.17 -39.65
C TYR A 724 -36.65 -28.59 -39.29
N SER A 725 -37.62 -28.73 -38.36
CA SER A 725 -38.10 -30.02 -37.86
C SER A 725 -38.78 -30.89 -38.92
N LEU A 726 -39.41 -30.27 -39.94
CA LEU A 726 -40.12 -30.99 -41.00
C LEU A 726 -39.24 -31.33 -42.21
N LEU A 727 -38.31 -30.45 -42.58
CA LEU A 727 -37.62 -30.51 -43.87
C LEU A 727 -36.11 -30.80 -43.74
N HIS A 728 -35.48 -30.46 -42.61
CA HIS A 728 -34.00 -30.38 -42.49
C HIS A 728 -33.38 -31.30 -41.43
N THR A 729 -34.17 -31.97 -40.60
CA THR A 729 -33.71 -33.01 -39.67
C THR A 729 -33.22 -34.25 -40.43
N GLN A 730 -32.07 -34.81 -40.03
CA GLN A 730 -31.44 -35.99 -40.68
C GLN A 730 -32.32 -37.25 -40.63
N THR A 731 -33.25 -37.31 -39.69
CA THR A 731 -34.35 -38.26 -39.63
C THR A 731 -35.60 -37.59 -40.21
N GLN A 732 -35.71 -37.51 -41.54
CA GLN A 732 -37.03 -37.26 -42.16
C GLN A 732 -37.93 -38.45 -41.82
N THR A 733 -38.71 -38.29 -40.76
CA THR A 733 -39.65 -39.32 -40.32
C THR A 733 -40.78 -39.40 -41.33
N ARG A 734 -41.23 -40.61 -41.65
CA ARG A 734 -42.45 -40.85 -42.44
C ARG A 734 -43.62 -39.96 -41.98
N PRO A 735 -43.87 -39.78 -40.66
CA PRO A 735 -44.87 -38.83 -40.17
C PRO A 735 -44.68 -37.37 -40.62
N ALA A 736 -43.45 -36.82 -40.61
CA ALA A 736 -43.21 -35.46 -41.11
C ALA A 736 -43.59 -35.28 -42.59
N MET A 737 -43.36 -36.30 -43.43
CA MET A 737 -43.78 -36.27 -44.84
C MET A 737 -45.29 -36.42 -45.03
N GLU A 738 -45.94 -37.26 -44.22
CA GLU A 738 -47.40 -37.45 -44.23
C GLU A 738 -48.12 -36.16 -43.77
N LEU A 739 -47.57 -35.48 -42.75
CA LEU A 739 -48.06 -34.18 -42.30
C LEU A 739 -47.90 -33.11 -43.39
N LEU A 740 -46.74 -33.00 -44.02
CA LEU A 740 -46.50 -32.03 -45.11
C LEU A 740 -47.49 -32.18 -46.27
N ALA A 741 -47.97 -33.39 -46.55
CA ALA A 741 -48.98 -33.67 -47.57
C ALA A 741 -50.41 -33.26 -47.15
N ARG A 742 -50.66 -33.18 -45.84
CA ARG A 742 -51.95 -32.78 -45.24
C ARG A 742 -52.06 -31.27 -44.97
N LEU A 743 -50.93 -30.56 -44.87
CA LEU A 743 -50.95 -29.13 -44.58
C LEU A 743 -51.68 -28.33 -45.68
N PRO A 744 -52.39 -27.25 -45.32
CA PRO A 744 -52.94 -26.31 -46.29
C PRO A 744 -51.87 -25.85 -47.29
N PRO A 745 -52.17 -25.75 -48.61
CA PRO A 745 -51.19 -25.38 -49.63
C PRO A 745 -50.47 -24.05 -49.34
N THR A 746 -51.18 -23.10 -48.72
CA THR A 746 -50.65 -21.80 -48.30
C THR A 746 -49.62 -21.92 -47.18
N LEU A 747 -49.89 -22.72 -46.14
CA LEU A 747 -48.95 -22.98 -45.05
C LEU A 747 -47.74 -23.79 -45.53
N CYS A 748 -47.95 -24.82 -46.36
CA CYS A 748 -46.86 -25.63 -46.92
C CYS A 748 -45.90 -24.79 -47.79
N THR A 749 -46.44 -23.87 -48.62
CA THR A 749 -45.62 -22.95 -49.42
C THR A 749 -44.86 -21.97 -48.55
N TRP A 750 -45.52 -21.44 -47.50
CA TRP A 750 -44.89 -20.51 -46.56
C TRP A 750 -43.77 -21.17 -45.75
N LEU A 751 -43.97 -22.37 -45.21
CA LEU A 751 -42.93 -23.12 -44.46
C LEU A 751 -41.71 -23.45 -45.33
N LYS A 752 -41.91 -23.81 -46.60
CA LYS A 752 -40.82 -24.03 -47.57
C LYS A 752 -40.03 -22.76 -47.90
N ALA A 753 -40.64 -21.59 -47.71
CA ALA A 753 -40.00 -20.30 -47.91
C ALA A 753 -39.29 -19.78 -46.65
N MET A 754 -39.51 -20.40 -45.47
CA MET A 754 -38.75 -20.10 -44.27
C MET A 754 -37.32 -20.64 -44.43
N ASP A 755 -36.33 -19.87 -43.95
CA ASP A 755 -34.92 -20.26 -43.94
C ASP A 755 -34.48 -20.64 -42.51
N PRO A 756 -34.31 -21.94 -42.21
CA PRO A 756 -33.83 -22.39 -40.91
C PRO A 756 -32.37 -22.03 -40.60
N SER A 757 -31.58 -21.59 -41.59
CA SER A 757 -30.17 -21.26 -41.36
C SER A 757 -29.97 -19.99 -40.52
N GLU A 758 -31.02 -19.18 -40.38
CA GLU A 758 -31.03 -18.00 -39.50
C GLU A 758 -31.22 -18.36 -38.02
N LEU A 759 -31.61 -19.61 -37.70
CA LEU A 759 -31.82 -20.04 -36.32
C LEU A 759 -30.50 -20.21 -35.59
N GLY A 760 -30.38 -19.55 -34.44
CA GLY A 760 -29.26 -19.75 -33.52
C GLY A 760 -29.24 -21.18 -32.96
N CYS A 761 -30.39 -21.66 -32.48
CA CYS A 761 -30.63 -23.02 -32.04
C CYS A 761 -31.69 -23.68 -32.94
N PRO A 762 -31.30 -24.44 -33.97
CA PRO A 762 -32.29 -25.07 -34.85
C PRO A 762 -32.96 -26.30 -34.20
N SER A 763 -32.27 -27.03 -33.33
CA SER A 763 -32.76 -28.25 -32.68
C SER A 763 -33.48 -27.96 -31.35
N VAL A 764 -34.59 -27.24 -31.41
CA VAL A 764 -35.44 -26.96 -30.24
C VAL A 764 -36.52 -28.06 -30.11
N PRO A 765 -36.83 -28.58 -28.90
CA PRO A 765 -37.91 -29.53 -28.71
C PRO A 765 -39.25 -29.02 -29.27
N LEU A 766 -40.02 -29.90 -29.92
CA LEU A 766 -41.33 -29.52 -30.45
C LEU A 766 -42.26 -29.01 -29.36
N SER A 767 -42.14 -29.49 -28.11
CA SER A 767 -42.91 -29.00 -26.95
C SER A 767 -42.73 -27.51 -26.70
N GLN A 768 -41.51 -26.99 -26.85
CA GLN A 768 -41.22 -25.57 -26.74
C GLN A 768 -41.74 -24.79 -27.96
N THR A 769 -41.65 -25.39 -29.16
CA THR A 769 -42.21 -24.80 -30.37
C THR A 769 -43.74 -24.66 -30.30
N SER A 770 -44.47 -25.67 -29.83
CA SER A 770 -45.92 -25.58 -29.61
C SER A 770 -46.27 -24.51 -28.58
N ARG A 771 -45.56 -24.48 -27.45
CA ARG A 771 -45.74 -23.45 -26.42
C ARG A 771 -45.54 -22.04 -26.98
N LEU A 772 -44.53 -21.83 -27.83
CA LEU A 772 -44.32 -20.57 -28.53
C LEU A 772 -45.51 -20.21 -29.44
N VAL A 773 -46.06 -21.16 -30.22
CA VAL A 773 -47.25 -20.88 -31.04
C VAL A 773 -48.46 -20.54 -30.17
N SER A 774 -48.67 -21.25 -29.06
CA SER A 774 -49.77 -20.94 -28.13
C SER A 774 -49.63 -19.51 -27.58
N ARG A 775 -48.43 -19.11 -27.15
CA ARG A 775 -48.15 -17.74 -26.72
C ARG A 775 -48.34 -16.71 -27.83
N LEU A 776 -47.97 -17.05 -29.05
CA LEU A 776 -48.16 -16.20 -30.22
C LEU A 776 -49.65 -15.91 -30.47
N ILE A 777 -50.50 -16.93 -30.36
CA ILE A 777 -51.96 -16.78 -30.51
C ILE A 777 -52.55 -15.92 -29.38
N GLU A 778 -52.00 -16.00 -28.17
CA GLU A 778 -52.44 -15.16 -27.06
C GLU A 778 -52.09 -13.66 -27.26
N ILE A 779 -51.00 -13.35 -27.95
CA ILE A 779 -50.54 -11.96 -28.13
C ILE A 779 -51.03 -11.33 -29.44
N LEU A 780 -51.30 -12.12 -30.48
CA LEU A 780 -51.71 -11.62 -31.79
C LEU A 780 -53.24 -11.39 -31.81
N PRO A 781 -53.73 -10.19 -32.16
CA PRO A 781 -55.17 -9.94 -32.25
C PRO A 781 -55.89 -10.86 -33.25
N GLU A 782 -57.11 -11.29 -32.94
CA GLU A 782 -57.91 -12.17 -33.82
C GLU A 782 -58.19 -11.55 -35.20
N ASN A 783 -58.27 -10.22 -35.27
CA ASN A 783 -58.46 -9.46 -36.51
C ASN A 783 -57.15 -9.22 -37.29
N HIS A 784 -56.01 -9.68 -36.79
CA HIS A 784 -54.72 -9.52 -37.44
C HIS A 784 -54.62 -10.42 -38.68
N GLY A 785 -54.05 -9.90 -39.77
CA GLY A 785 -53.98 -10.61 -41.06
C GLY A 785 -53.21 -11.95 -41.03
N GLN A 786 -52.38 -12.15 -40.02
CA GLN A 786 -51.59 -13.38 -39.83
C GLN A 786 -52.17 -14.35 -38.79
N TYR A 787 -53.30 -14.02 -38.14
CA TYR A 787 -53.88 -14.84 -37.07
C TYR A 787 -54.30 -16.24 -37.55
N SER A 788 -54.92 -16.31 -38.73
CA SER A 788 -55.28 -17.60 -39.35
C SER A 788 -54.06 -18.49 -39.65
N LEU A 789 -52.93 -17.89 -40.01
CA LEU A 789 -51.68 -18.62 -40.26
C LEU A 789 -51.12 -19.21 -38.96
N ALA A 790 -51.19 -18.46 -37.85
CA ALA A 790 -50.80 -18.93 -36.53
C ALA A 790 -51.64 -20.13 -36.05
N LEU A 791 -52.96 -20.12 -36.27
CA LEU A 791 -53.84 -21.24 -35.93
C LEU A 791 -53.47 -22.51 -36.71
N HIS A 792 -53.29 -22.41 -38.03
CA HIS A 792 -52.86 -23.55 -38.84
C HIS A 792 -51.46 -24.05 -38.44
N LEU A 793 -50.58 -23.14 -37.98
CA LEU A 793 -49.26 -23.51 -37.47
C LEU A 793 -49.38 -24.30 -36.16
N LEU A 794 -50.29 -23.93 -35.26
CA LEU A 794 -50.51 -24.67 -34.00
C LEU A 794 -50.99 -26.09 -34.29
N GLU A 795 -52.00 -26.24 -35.15
CA GLU A 795 -52.52 -27.54 -35.58
C GLU A 795 -51.41 -28.42 -36.17
N ALA A 796 -50.55 -27.83 -37.02
CA ALA A 796 -49.41 -28.53 -37.61
C ALA A 796 -48.39 -28.98 -36.56
N VAL A 797 -48.05 -28.13 -35.58
CA VAL A 797 -47.09 -28.50 -34.52
C VAL A 797 -47.68 -29.57 -33.59
N GLU A 798 -48.96 -29.47 -33.22
CA GLU A 798 -49.65 -30.46 -32.38
C GLU A 798 -49.78 -31.82 -33.06
N ASP A 799 -50.09 -31.85 -34.35
CA ASP A 799 -50.13 -33.10 -35.13
C ASP A 799 -48.75 -33.76 -35.18
N LEU A 800 -47.68 -32.97 -35.36
CA LEU A 800 -46.30 -33.48 -35.37
C LEU A 800 -45.87 -34.01 -33.98
N GLN A 801 -46.28 -33.35 -32.90
CA GLN A 801 -46.01 -33.79 -31.52
C GLN A 801 -46.73 -35.07 -31.12
N ARG A 802 -47.88 -35.38 -31.72
CA ARG A 802 -48.61 -36.64 -31.45
C ARG A 802 -47.95 -37.85 -32.12
N GLU A 803 -47.07 -37.61 -33.08
CA GLU A 803 -46.39 -38.62 -33.90
C GLU A 803 -44.90 -38.81 -33.53
N ASP A 804 -44.29 -37.86 -32.79
CA ASP A 804 -43.01 -37.98 -32.08
C ASP A 804 -43.15 -38.70 -30.73
#